data_AF-A0A8J4UTV8-F1
#
_entry.id   AF-A0A8J4UTV8-F1
#
_cell.length_a   1.000
_cell.length_b   1.000
_cell.length_c   1.000
_cell.angle_alpha   90.00
_cell.angle_beta   90.00
_cell.angle_gamma   90.00
#
_symmetry.space_group_name_H-M   'P 1'
#
loop_
_entity.id
_entity.type
_entity.pdbx_description
1 polymer ?
#
loop_
_entity_poly.entity_id
_entity_poly.type
_entity_poly.pdbx_seq_one_letter_code
_entity_poly.pdbx_strand_id
1 'polypeptide(L)'
;MVMFTLSELWSVTEGQGHYKLLKPWWEVFMDYLVLLMLMVSILAGTLLLSRDGVLCVPIHSTSNNSTASSLGVPLDPVTPQISSSVPISRSLAKGIQTNLDYQQYVYVSTVCYHEALPWFSRFLPYVTLLQSLLLLASGSFWFHFPLTSSRIEHFLTILAKCCESPWTSRALSHAAKLDRAHHSHLSDEDKLTRIQVPHIPKLFTRQSSLDSGTDSPLLARMGSTSAQPSPCPSNLSHCSTLSSLSILEPGSGTVLPESSSTGPTLDRSDGEQARALFERVRRFRAHCESSNIVYKVYTAQTVFKVLKFIVIVSYTTPLLGSISFTYICQPHSYALTGYQTFQCTHLLSSVLRKLMKAYICLMGLYGLLGIYTLFWIFHKSLRQYSFQHLHEIGSMLDAPDLCNDLAFLLHMTDQYDPLLAQRLSVFLSPVSETRLMEENLERRWNATRLRSMITSDQKGRSVLQLVAVPHLPPALFTLNQLEVLKLELIGDAKLTAQISNMTALRELHLYHCSATVESGALMVLQERLESLHLTFTQAADIPGWVYSLRSLQELHLSGRVASEGTIGRGWALGSLRYLRHLRLLSLHGTLQRIPSELGEVAGTLVHLEIHNEGARLLVLTGLRRLAGLTELELQGCQLERLPSALLSLTALRSLDLQHNSLRTLEELLGLQHLRRLSCLRLAHNRILAVPTSVGVLRALELLDLAHNELRSLPPALFTIHRLRRLLLAGNLLEELPAEVGALTLLTELDLSGNRLERLPEALFANCKELRILNLANNSIGSLNTGLGSLRHLSKLDIQGNNLEELPVELGSCSGLRGGGLLVETWVLHTLPCHIRDFLQQPSCASSEADSRPCSDIFPAFSAAQWSFVSSVESRI
;
A
#
# COMPACT_ATOMS: atom_id res chain seq x y z
N MET A 1 -16.90 37.13 49.60
CA MET A 1 -15.76 37.34 48.68
C MET A 1 -14.91 36.08 48.77
N VAL A 2 -14.96 35.22 47.75
CA VAL A 2 -14.38 33.86 47.80
C VAL A 2 -12.85 33.97 47.78
N MET A 3 -12.19 33.52 48.84
CA MET A 3 -10.74 33.38 48.88
C MET A 3 -10.37 32.13 48.07
N PHE A 4 -9.75 32.31 46.89
CA PHE A 4 -9.20 31.20 46.12
C PHE A 4 -8.14 30.47 46.95
N THR A 5 -8.30 29.15 47.11
CA THR A 5 -7.27 28.31 47.73
C THR A 5 -6.25 27.89 46.67
N LEU A 6 -4.97 27.85 47.04
CA LEU A 6 -3.87 27.44 46.15
C LEU A 6 -4.04 26.04 45.56
N SER A 7 -4.82 25.18 46.23
CA SER A 7 -5.19 23.85 45.78
C SER A 7 -6.06 23.85 44.50
N GLU A 8 -6.98 24.81 44.36
CA GLU A 8 -7.84 24.90 43.17
C GLU A 8 -7.04 25.34 41.94
N LEU A 9 -6.03 26.19 42.12
CA LEU A 9 -5.16 26.63 41.04
C LEU A 9 -4.21 25.53 40.55
N TRP A 10 -3.79 24.64 41.45
CA TRP A 10 -3.01 23.44 41.14
C TRP A 10 -3.82 22.38 40.36
N SER A 11 -5.13 22.27 40.62
CA SER A 11 -6.01 21.33 39.89
C SER A 11 -6.14 21.67 38.38
N VAL A 12 -6.05 22.96 38.02
CA VAL A 12 -6.06 23.42 36.62
C VAL A 12 -4.78 23.01 35.86
N THR A 13 -3.67 22.85 36.57
CA THR A 13 -2.41 22.36 35.99
C THR A 13 -2.33 20.82 35.89
N GLU A 14 -3.12 20.09 36.65
CA GLU A 14 -3.05 18.62 36.76
C GLU A 14 -3.68 17.89 35.55
N GLY A 15 -4.65 18.52 34.87
CA GLY A 15 -5.25 18.02 33.60
C GLY A 15 -4.29 17.97 32.41
N GLN A 16 -3.00 18.30 32.59
CA GLN A 16 -2.00 18.44 31.53
C GLN A 16 -1.10 17.22 31.29
N GLY A 17 -1.39 16.07 31.92
CA GLY A 17 -0.55 14.86 31.83
C GLY A 17 -0.18 14.43 30.42
N HIS A 18 -1.11 14.50 29.46
CA HIS A 18 -0.88 14.15 28.05
C HIS A 18 -0.12 15.21 27.25
N TYR A 19 -0.16 16.47 27.67
CA TYR A 19 0.44 17.61 26.95
C TYR A 19 1.89 17.89 27.35
N LYS A 20 2.43 17.20 28.35
CA LYS A 20 3.82 17.35 28.82
C LYS A 20 4.85 17.14 27.71
N LEU A 21 4.56 16.23 26.77
CA LEU A 21 5.42 15.92 25.61
C LEU A 21 5.65 17.11 24.66
N LEU A 22 4.78 18.12 24.70
CA LEU A 22 4.88 19.32 23.85
C LEU A 22 5.30 20.57 24.64
N LYS A 23 5.72 20.43 25.91
CA LYS A 23 6.20 21.54 26.73
C LYS A 23 7.72 21.50 26.84
N PRO A 24 8.45 22.36 26.11
CA PRO A 24 9.88 22.52 26.30
C PRO A 24 10.20 23.12 27.67
N TRP A 25 11.46 23.03 28.07
CA TRP A 25 11.93 23.47 29.39
C TRP A 25 11.57 24.94 29.72
N TRP A 26 11.52 25.83 28.71
CA TRP A 26 11.19 27.24 28.92
C TRP A 26 9.72 27.47 29.26
N GLU A 27 8.76 26.76 28.63
CA GLU A 27 7.33 26.90 28.97
C GLU A 27 7.08 26.36 30.38
N VAL A 28 7.72 25.23 30.74
CA VAL A 28 7.65 24.68 32.10
C VAL A 28 8.15 25.69 33.12
N PHE A 29 9.29 26.35 32.86
CA PHE A 29 9.82 27.38 33.76
C PHE A 29 8.91 28.60 33.85
N MET A 30 8.33 29.05 32.72
CA MET A 30 7.39 30.16 32.67
C MET A 30 6.12 29.89 33.49
N ASP A 31 5.59 28.66 33.45
CA ASP A 31 4.44 28.25 34.27
C ASP A 31 4.75 28.39 35.77
N TYR A 32 5.92 27.93 36.21
CA TYR A 32 6.36 28.08 37.61
C TYR A 32 6.57 29.55 38.02
N LEU A 33 7.09 30.40 37.12
CA LEU A 33 7.24 31.83 37.40
C LEU A 33 5.89 32.52 37.58
N VAL A 34 4.90 32.18 36.75
CA VAL A 34 3.54 32.73 36.86
C VAL A 34 2.88 32.30 38.17
N LEU A 35 3.07 31.04 38.60
CA LEU A 35 2.62 30.57 39.91
C LEU A 35 3.26 31.36 41.06
N LEU A 36 4.57 31.62 40.99
CA LEU A 36 5.26 32.42 42.01
C LEU A 36 4.80 33.88 42.02
N MET A 37 4.54 34.47 40.85
CA MET A 37 3.97 35.82 40.72
C MET A 37 2.56 35.91 41.31
N LEU A 38 1.75 34.87 41.13
CA LEU A 38 0.42 34.76 41.70
C LEU A 38 0.49 34.60 43.23
N MET A 39 1.42 33.80 43.74
CA MET A 39 1.70 33.71 45.18
C MET A 39 2.03 35.07 45.80
N VAL A 40 2.93 35.84 45.17
CA VAL A 40 3.31 37.18 45.64
C VAL A 40 2.11 38.13 45.60
N SER A 41 1.29 38.06 44.55
CA SER A 41 0.10 38.92 44.41
C SER A 41 -0.99 38.59 45.42
N ILE A 42 -1.26 37.30 45.67
CA ILE A 42 -2.19 36.86 46.71
C ILE A 42 -1.70 37.27 48.09
N LEU A 43 -0.41 37.08 48.39
CA LEU A 43 0.18 37.51 49.66
C LEU A 43 0.06 39.03 49.86
N ALA A 44 0.34 39.82 48.82
CA ALA A 44 0.17 41.27 48.88
C ALA A 44 -1.30 41.67 49.07
N GLY A 45 -2.24 40.98 48.42
CA GLY A 45 -3.68 41.21 48.56
C GLY A 45 -4.23 40.81 49.93
N THR A 46 -3.77 39.71 50.53
CA THR A 46 -4.19 39.29 51.89
C THR A 46 -3.64 40.20 52.97
N LEU A 47 -2.39 40.67 52.82
CA LEU A 47 -1.81 41.66 53.72
C LEU A 47 -2.56 42.98 53.67
N LEU A 48 -2.98 43.40 52.48
CA LEU A 48 -3.83 44.58 52.32
C LEU A 48 -5.20 44.34 52.98
N LEU A 49 -5.87 43.23 52.71
CA LEU A 49 -7.21 42.99 53.26
C LEU A 49 -7.23 42.83 54.80
N SER A 50 -6.14 42.35 55.39
CA SER A 50 -6.07 42.06 56.84
C SER A 50 -5.55 43.20 57.71
N ARG A 51 -4.68 44.08 57.18
CA ARG A 51 -3.96 45.08 57.97
C ARG A 51 -3.91 46.47 57.33
N ASP A 52 -4.65 46.70 56.25
CA ASP A 52 -4.62 48.01 55.61
C ASP A 52 -5.31 49.07 56.48
N GLY A 53 -4.59 50.16 56.66
CA GLY A 53 -4.93 51.20 57.61
C GLY A 53 -3.89 52.32 57.53
N VAL A 54 -4.38 53.53 57.73
CA VAL A 54 -3.58 54.74 57.75
C VAL A 54 -3.79 55.39 59.09
N LEU A 55 -2.70 55.82 59.72
CA LEU A 55 -2.77 56.57 60.98
C LEU A 55 -2.48 58.03 60.68
N CYS A 56 -3.45 58.91 60.96
CA CYS A 56 -3.32 60.34 60.71
C CYS A 56 -3.26 61.14 62.01
N VAL A 57 -2.27 62.04 62.10
CA VAL A 57 -2.08 62.94 63.25
C VAL A 57 -2.09 64.39 62.76
N PRO A 58 -2.74 65.33 63.47
CA PRO A 58 -2.78 66.73 63.06
C PRO A 58 -1.39 67.37 63.13
N ILE A 59 -1.09 68.25 62.19
CA ILE A 59 0.10 69.10 62.19
C ILE A 59 -0.34 70.48 62.68
N HIS A 60 0.30 71.00 63.73
CA HIS A 60 0.14 72.40 64.12
C HIS A 60 0.88 73.29 63.12
N SER A 61 0.15 74.15 62.41
CA SER A 61 0.75 75.19 61.57
C SER A 61 1.41 76.24 62.45
N THR A 62 2.69 76.07 62.79
CA THR A 62 3.52 77.19 63.23
C THR A 62 3.84 78.04 62.00
N SER A 63 3.14 79.16 61.84
CA SER A 63 3.48 80.17 60.84
C SER A 63 4.71 80.97 61.31
N ASN A 64 5.85 80.80 60.64
CA ASN A 64 6.43 81.85 59.79
C ASN A 64 7.75 81.42 59.11
N ASN A 65 7.68 81.36 57.77
CA ASN A 65 8.71 81.72 56.77
C ASN A 65 10.19 81.43 57.05
N SER A 66 10.74 80.41 56.37
CA SER A 66 11.71 80.63 55.29
C SER A 66 12.05 79.34 54.52
N THR A 67 11.72 79.38 53.23
CA THR A 67 12.40 78.74 52.08
C THR A 67 12.46 77.20 51.99
N ALA A 68 11.64 76.69 51.07
CA ALA A 68 11.92 75.48 50.31
C ALA A 68 12.99 75.76 49.23
N SER A 69 14.01 74.89 49.10
CA SER A 69 14.49 74.36 47.81
C SER A 69 15.75 73.47 47.94
N SER A 70 15.64 72.27 47.36
CA SER A 70 16.62 71.55 46.51
C SER A 70 17.93 70.94 47.05
N LEU A 71 18.02 69.62 46.81
CA LEU A 71 19.13 68.83 46.22
C LEU A 71 20.55 68.83 46.84
N GLY A 72 20.94 67.64 47.35
CA GLY A 72 22.01 66.79 46.80
C GLY A 72 23.50 67.14 46.95
N VAL A 73 24.25 66.14 47.50
CA VAL A 73 25.68 65.79 47.27
C VAL A 73 26.72 66.36 48.30
N PRO A 74 27.79 65.60 48.66
CA PRO A 74 28.22 65.43 50.06
C PRO A 74 29.67 65.84 50.44
N LEU A 75 29.94 65.78 51.76
CA LEU A 75 31.20 65.48 52.50
C LEU A 75 32.51 66.18 52.10
N ASP A 76 33.09 66.99 53.02
CA ASP A 76 34.40 66.73 53.66
C ASP A 76 34.79 67.78 54.74
N PRO A 77 35.79 67.52 55.62
CA PRO A 77 35.71 67.81 57.06
C PRO A 77 36.71 68.86 57.58
N VAL A 78 36.40 69.55 58.68
CA VAL A 78 37.42 70.12 59.59
C VAL A 78 36.86 70.20 61.04
N THR A 79 37.42 69.37 61.91
CA THR A 79 37.51 69.54 63.38
C THR A 79 38.78 70.33 63.74
N PRO A 80 39.06 70.71 65.01
CA PRO A 80 38.21 70.89 66.20
C PRO A 80 38.49 72.26 66.89
N GLN A 81 37.67 72.69 67.86
CA GLN A 81 38.19 73.23 69.13
C GLN A 81 37.18 73.05 70.26
N ILE A 82 37.68 72.49 71.36
CA ILE A 82 37.00 72.16 72.60
C ILE A 82 37.25 73.32 73.59
N SER A 83 36.19 73.80 74.23
CA SER A 83 36.05 73.98 75.69
C SER A 83 35.19 75.21 76.05
N SER A 84 34.02 74.96 76.63
CA SER A 84 33.74 75.25 78.04
C SER A 84 32.24 75.14 78.32
N SER A 85 31.96 74.53 79.46
CA SER A 85 30.70 73.98 79.93
C SER A 85 29.71 75.01 80.48
N VAL A 86 28.45 74.96 80.03
CA VAL A 86 27.25 75.46 80.74
C VAL A 86 26.09 74.48 80.46
N PRO A 87 25.25 74.13 81.45
CA PRO A 87 24.49 72.88 81.43
C PRO A 87 23.24 72.91 80.55
N ILE A 88 22.97 71.74 79.97
CA ILE A 88 21.77 71.39 79.22
C ILE A 88 20.54 71.55 80.13
N SER A 89 19.74 72.59 79.93
CA SER A 89 18.35 72.57 80.37
C SER A 89 17.57 71.62 79.46
N ARG A 90 17.47 70.35 79.85
CA ARG A 90 16.48 69.43 79.29
C ARG A 90 15.10 69.97 79.66
N SER A 91 14.44 70.71 78.76
CA SER A 91 12.99 70.82 78.84
C SER A 91 12.44 69.40 78.71
N LEU A 92 11.81 68.87 79.77
CA LEU A 92 11.04 67.64 79.66
C LEU A 92 10.10 67.80 78.47
N ALA A 93 10.24 66.96 77.45
CA ALA A 93 9.29 66.91 76.36
C ALA A 93 7.91 66.60 76.95
N LYS A 94 7.03 67.60 77.02
CA LYS A 94 5.61 67.40 77.31
C LYS A 94 4.96 66.92 76.01
N GLY A 95 4.17 65.85 76.09
CA GLY A 95 3.36 65.38 74.95
C GLY A 95 2.39 66.47 74.49
N ILE A 96 2.06 66.47 73.21
CA ILE A 96 1.12 67.43 72.61
C ILE A 96 -0.30 66.97 72.94
N GLN A 97 -1.10 67.82 73.60
CA GLN A 97 -2.53 67.59 73.81
C GLN A 97 -3.32 68.26 72.68
N THR A 98 -4.02 67.47 71.87
CA THR A 98 -4.73 67.91 70.65
C THR A 98 -6.24 68.12 70.85
N ASN A 99 -6.78 67.82 72.04
CA ASN A 99 -8.21 67.90 72.37
C ASN A 99 -9.16 67.20 71.38
N LEU A 100 -8.65 66.21 70.63
CA LEU A 100 -9.43 65.36 69.72
C LEU A 100 -9.82 64.06 70.41
N ASP A 101 -11.07 63.65 70.22
CA ASP A 101 -11.56 62.36 70.73
C ASP A 101 -11.12 61.21 69.81
N TYR A 102 -11.05 59.99 70.33
CA TYR A 102 -10.57 58.82 69.59
C TYR A 102 -11.38 58.57 68.31
N GLN A 103 -12.71 58.77 68.36
CA GLN A 103 -13.59 58.61 67.20
C GLN A 103 -13.28 59.60 66.07
N GLN A 104 -12.84 60.82 66.41
CA GLN A 104 -12.44 61.82 65.40
C GLN A 104 -11.14 61.41 64.69
N TYR A 105 -10.20 60.78 65.41
CA TYR A 105 -8.99 60.21 64.78
C TYR A 105 -9.31 59.08 63.80
N VAL A 106 -10.24 58.19 64.15
CA VAL A 106 -10.68 57.11 63.26
C VAL A 106 -11.39 57.66 62.02
N TYR A 107 -12.25 58.66 62.20
CA TYR A 107 -12.93 59.35 61.09
C TYR A 107 -11.92 59.99 60.12
N VAL A 108 -10.99 60.82 60.63
CA VAL A 108 -9.98 61.47 59.79
C VAL A 108 -9.09 60.47 59.08
N SER A 109 -8.67 59.41 59.78
CA SER A 109 -7.87 58.33 59.20
C SER A 109 -8.60 57.64 58.04
N THR A 110 -9.92 57.47 58.15
CA THR A 110 -10.76 56.90 57.08
C THR A 110 -10.93 57.86 55.90
N VAL A 111 -11.21 59.15 56.15
CA VAL A 111 -11.32 60.16 55.09
C VAL A 111 -10.00 60.29 54.32
N CYS A 112 -8.89 60.42 55.05
CA CYS A 112 -7.56 60.54 54.46
C CYS A 112 -7.10 59.25 53.75
N TYR A 113 -7.58 58.08 54.17
CA TYR A 113 -7.38 56.84 53.43
C TYR A 113 -8.01 56.90 52.02
N HIS A 114 -9.16 57.57 51.86
CA HIS A 114 -9.81 57.69 50.57
C HIS A 114 -9.27 58.85 49.72
N GLU A 115 -9.01 60.01 50.32
CA GLU A 115 -8.64 61.24 49.62
C GLU A 115 -7.13 61.40 49.39
N ALA A 116 -6.30 61.06 50.39
CA ALA A 116 -4.86 61.33 50.33
C ALA A 116 -4.02 60.17 49.79
N LEU A 117 -4.50 58.92 49.92
CA LEU A 117 -3.76 57.77 49.40
C LEU A 117 -4.00 57.58 47.89
N PRO A 118 -2.92 57.50 47.09
CA PRO A 118 -3.04 57.26 45.67
C PRO A 118 -3.66 55.88 45.40
N TRP A 119 -4.42 55.77 44.31
CA TRP A 119 -5.15 54.55 43.95
C TRP A 119 -4.23 53.32 43.84
N PHE A 120 -2.99 53.48 43.35
CA PHE A 120 -2.03 52.38 43.20
C PHE A 120 -1.58 51.80 44.55
N SER A 121 -1.58 52.57 45.65
CA SER A 121 -1.24 52.03 46.97
C SER A 121 -2.31 51.05 47.49
N ARG A 122 -3.54 51.16 46.97
CA ARG A 122 -4.70 50.35 47.35
C ARG A 122 -4.97 49.21 46.35
N PHE A 123 -4.82 49.46 45.06
CA PHE A 123 -5.30 48.52 44.04
C PHE A 123 -4.20 47.71 43.34
N LEU A 124 -2.92 48.07 43.51
CA LEU A 124 -1.83 47.44 42.77
C LEU A 124 -1.71 45.92 42.98
N PRO A 125 -1.88 45.33 44.19
CA PRO A 125 -1.90 43.87 44.36
C PRO A 125 -3.01 43.15 43.58
N TYR A 126 -4.19 43.77 43.47
CA TYR A 126 -5.30 43.20 42.70
C TYR A 126 -5.03 43.31 41.20
N VAL A 127 -4.39 44.39 40.76
CA VAL A 127 -3.94 44.55 39.37
C VAL A 127 -2.89 43.48 39.05
N THR A 128 -1.87 43.25 39.88
CA THR A 128 -0.87 42.22 39.63
C THR A 128 -1.45 40.81 39.67
N LEU A 129 -2.43 40.55 40.54
CA LEU A 129 -3.19 39.29 40.55
C LEU A 129 -3.90 39.08 39.20
N LEU A 130 -4.65 40.08 38.71
CA LEU A 130 -5.34 40.01 37.44
C LEU A 130 -4.37 39.81 36.27
N GLN A 131 -3.24 40.52 36.24
CA GLN A 131 -2.23 40.31 35.21
C GLN A 131 -1.61 38.92 35.27
N SER A 132 -1.36 38.37 36.46
CA SER A 132 -0.81 37.02 36.62
C SER A 132 -1.80 35.95 36.13
N LEU A 133 -3.09 36.12 36.39
CA LEU A 133 -4.15 35.25 35.86
C LEU A 133 -4.26 35.33 34.33
N LEU A 134 -4.14 36.53 33.75
CA LEU A 134 -4.11 36.70 32.29
C LEU A 134 -2.89 36.02 31.66
N LEU A 135 -1.72 36.09 32.29
CA LEU A 135 -0.52 35.38 31.83
C LEU A 135 -0.70 33.87 31.90
N LEU A 136 -1.29 33.35 32.99
CA LEU A 136 -1.61 31.93 33.15
C LEU A 136 -2.56 31.44 32.05
N ALA A 137 -3.67 32.14 31.84
CA ALA A 137 -4.66 31.80 30.81
C ALA A 137 -4.07 31.89 29.39
N SER A 138 -3.21 32.88 29.15
CA SER A 138 -2.52 33.00 27.87
C SER A 138 -1.53 31.85 27.63
N GLY A 139 -0.96 31.24 28.67
CA GLY A 139 -0.02 30.11 28.52
C GLY A 139 -0.67 28.83 28.03
N SER A 140 -1.89 28.55 28.44
CA SER A 140 -2.65 27.33 28.10
C SER A 140 -3.58 27.49 26.89
N PHE A 141 -3.71 28.69 26.32
CA PHE A 141 -4.68 28.99 25.28
C PHE A 141 -4.59 28.05 24.06
N TRP A 142 -3.39 27.81 23.55
CA TRP A 142 -3.20 26.95 22.37
C TRP A 142 -3.55 25.47 22.59
N PHE A 143 -3.60 24.99 23.84
CA PHE A 143 -4.03 23.62 24.17
C PHE A 143 -5.56 23.48 24.23
N HIS A 144 -6.27 24.53 24.66
CA HIS A 144 -7.73 24.50 24.83
C HIS A 144 -8.51 25.05 23.63
N PHE A 145 -7.85 25.76 22.71
CA PHE A 145 -8.52 26.31 21.54
C PHE A 145 -8.95 25.18 20.57
N PRO A 146 -10.25 25.04 20.22
CA PRO A 146 -10.77 23.85 19.52
C PRO A 146 -10.08 23.52 18.18
N LEU A 147 -9.70 24.55 17.40
CA LEU A 147 -9.06 24.39 16.10
C LEU A 147 -7.60 23.90 16.21
N THR A 148 -6.94 24.07 17.35
CA THR A 148 -5.58 23.59 17.61
C THR A 148 -5.58 22.31 18.43
N SER A 149 -6.41 22.25 19.48
CA SER A 149 -6.53 21.13 20.42
C SER A 149 -6.76 19.79 19.72
N SER A 150 -7.74 19.72 18.80
CA SER A 150 -8.05 18.52 18.02
C SER A 150 -6.84 17.95 17.26
N ARG A 151 -5.99 18.80 16.68
CA ARG A 151 -4.78 18.37 15.97
C ARG A 151 -3.68 17.93 16.92
N ILE A 152 -3.52 18.62 18.04
CA ILE A 152 -2.53 18.28 19.07
C ILE A 152 -2.86 16.93 19.72
N GLU A 153 -4.13 16.69 20.06
CA GLU A 153 -4.59 15.40 20.58
C GLU A 153 -4.41 14.27 19.56
N HIS A 154 -4.74 14.51 18.29
CA HIS A 154 -4.55 13.52 17.24
C HIS A 154 -3.05 13.22 17.01
N PHE A 155 -2.19 14.25 17.07
CA PHE A 155 -0.73 14.07 17.01
C PHE A 155 -0.21 13.22 18.17
N LEU A 156 -0.59 13.57 19.41
CA LEU A 156 -0.18 12.87 20.63
C LEU A 156 -0.62 11.40 20.64
N THR A 157 -1.84 11.12 20.19
CA THR A 157 -2.36 9.74 20.11
C THR A 157 -1.65 8.90 19.04
N ILE A 158 -1.29 9.50 17.90
CA ILE A 158 -0.47 8.82 16.89
C ILE A 158 0.92 8.55 17.45
N LEU A 159 1.54 9.56 18.07
CA LEU A 159 2.89 9.46 18.60
C LEU A 159 2.99 8.40 19.71
N ALA A 160 2.01 8.34 20.60
CA ALA A 160 1.91 7.28 21.60
C ALA A 160 1.83 5.89 20.96
N LYS A 161 0.98 5.71 19.93
CA LYS A 161 0.86 4.43 19.21
C LYS A 161 2.11 4.05 18.43
N CYS A 162 2.83 5.03 17.87
CA CYS A 162 4.13 4.81 17.25
C CYS A 162 5.16 4.34 18.28
N CYS A 163 5.09 4.83 19.53
CA CYS A 163 5.98 4.40 20.59
C CYS A 163 5.64 3.00 21.13
N GLU A 164 4.36 2.64 21.19
CA GLU A 164 3.89 1.33 21.64
C GLU A 164 4.11 0.22 20.60
N SER A 165 4.25 0.56 19.32
CA SER A 165 4.36 -0.45 18.27
C SER A 165 5.63 -1.29 18.38
N PRO A 166 5.55 -2.63 18.37
CA PRO A 166 6.72 -3.50 18.35
C PRO A 166 7.47 -3.43 17.01
N TRP A 167 6.79 -3.02 15.92
CA TRP A 167 7.39 -2.85 14.59
C TRP A 167 8.50 -1.79 14.59
N THR A 168 8.31 -0.67 15.30
CA THR A 168 9.30 0.40 15.40
C THR A 168 10.63 -0.09 15.94
N SER A 169 10.61 -0.84 17.05
CA SER A 169 11.81 -1.40 17.65
C SER A 169 12.50 -2.39 16.71
N ARG A 170 11.72 -3.21 16.00
CA ARG A 170 12.25 -4.18 15.01
C ARG A 170 12.90 -3.48 13.83
N ALA A 171 12.23 -2.50 13.22
CA ALA A 171 12.76 -1.72 12.11
C ALA A 171 14.06 -0.99 12.50
N LEU A 172 14.09 -0.36 13.67
CA LEU A 172 15.29 0.32 14.20
C LEU A 172 16.42 -0.66 14.51
N SER A 173 16.11 -1.85 15.06
CA SER A 173 17.13 -2.88 15.30
C SER A 173 17.75 -3.41 14.01
N HIS A 174 16.96 -3.50 12.94
CA HIS A 174 17.42 -3.94 11.63
C HIS A 174 18.27 -2.87 10.94
N ALA A 175 17.88 -1.60 11.05
CA ALA A 175 18.70 -0.47 10.59
C ALA A 175 20.07 -0.49 11.30
N ALA A 176 20.09 -0.62 12.63
CA ALA A 176 21.33 -0.69 13.40
C ALA A 176 22.23 -1.89 13.06
N LYS A 177 21.65 -3.03 12.65
CA LYS A 177 22.41 -4.19 12.17
C LYS A 177 23.07 -3.93 10.82
N LEU A 178 22.36 -3.27 9.91
CA LEU A 178 22.89 -2.89 8.59
C LEU A 178 24.04 -1.88 8.72
N ASP A 179 23.92 -0.90 9.63
CA ASP A 179 25.00 0.06 9.90
C ASP A 179 26.25 -0.62 10.45
N ARG A 180 26.09 -1.61 11.34
CA ARG A 180 27.23 -2.42 11.84
C ARG A 180 27.91 -3.22 10.72
N ALA A 181 27.15 -3.77 9.79
CA ALA A 181 27.68 -4.50 8.64
C ALA A 181 28.44 -3.57 7.67
N HIS A 182 27.95 -2.34 7.45
CA HIS A 182 28.66 -1.35 6.67
C HIS A 182 29.97 -0.89 7.34
N HIS A 183 29.96 -0.69 8.67
CA HIS A 183 31.17 -0.35 9.41
C HIS A 183 32.19 -1.51 9.47
N SER A 184 31.76 -2.77 9.50
CA SER A 184 32.69 -3.91 9.43
C SER A 184 33.36 -4.02 8.05
N HIS A 185 32.62 -3.78 6.97
CA HIS A 185 33.18 -3.76 5.61
C HIS A 185 34.20 -2.65 5.38
N LEU A 186 33.99 -1.46 5.97
CA LEU A 186 34.98 -0.36 5.94
C LEU A 186 36.23 -0.69 6.77
N SER A 187 36.10 -1.43 7.87
CA SER A 187 37.23 -1.81 8.73
C SER A 187 38.07 -2.98 8.18
N ASP A 188 37.54 -3.78 7.26
CA ASP A 188 38.27 -4.86 6.59
C ASP A 188 39.03 -4.38 5.34
N GLU A 189 38.54 -3.36 4.62
CA GLU A 189 39.32 -2.70 3.56
C GLU A 189 40.53 -1.92 4.12
N ASP A 190 40.41 -1.34 5.31
CA ASP A 190 41.52 -0.63 5.97
C ASP A 190 42.57 -1.58 6.61
N LYS A 191 42.28 -2.88 6.73
CA LYS A 191 43.23 -3.88 7.26
C LYS A 191 43.98 -4.65 6.16
N LEU A 192 43.49 -4.66 4.92
CA LEU A 192 44.16 -5.33 3.80
C LEU A 192 45.27 -4.50 3.12
N THR A 193 45.46 -3.23 3.50
CA THR A 193 46.43 -2.32 2.86
C THR A 193 47.69 -2.04 3.69
N ARG A 194 48.05 -2.89 4.66
CA ARG A 194 49.18 -2.60 5.56
C ARG A 194 50.09 -3.77 5.93
N ILE A 195 50.75 -4.41 4.95
CA ILE A 195 52.01 -5.17 5.17
C ILE A 195 52.97 -4.97 3.97
N GLN A 196 53.92 -4.01 4.13
CA GLN A 196 55.38 -4.03 3.84
C GLN A 196 55.90 -4.54 2.45
N VAL A 197 56.79 -3.89 1.66
CA VAL A 197 58.13 -3.23 1.84
C VAL A 197 58.51 -2.52 0.46
N PRO A 198 59.67 -1.82 0.20
CA PRO A 198 60.31 -0.59 0.73
C PRO A 198 60.61 0.59 -0.28
N HIS A 199 60.79 1.81 0.27
CA HIS A 199 61.76 2.91 0.00
C HIS A 199 62.20 3.52 -1.38
N ILE A 200 62.19 4.88 -1.41
CA ILE A 200 63.19 5.89 -1.95
C ILE A 200 62.97 6.50 -3.38
N PRO A 201 63.18 7.83 -3.67
CA PRO A 201 62.81 9.09 -2.98
C PRO A 201 62.38 10.30 -3.91
N LYS A 202 61.85 11.39 -3.31
CA LYS A 202 61.97 12.85 -3.61
C LYS A 202 61.78 13.43 -5.05
N LEU A 203 60.95 14.48 -5.19
CA LEU A 203 61.35 15.92 -5.20
C LEU A 203 60.17 16.92 -5.40
N PHE A 204 60.04 17.88 -4.45
CA PHE A 204 59.68 19.33 -4.51
C PHE A 204 58.49 19.84 -5.38
N THR A 205 57.71 20.89 -5.04
CA THR A 205 58.03 22.20 -4.41
C THR A 205 56.76 22.94 -3.92
N ARG A 206 56.75 23.40 -2.66
CA ARG A 206 56.72 24.80 -2.13
C ARG A 206 55.58 25.80 -2.47
N GLN A 207 54.95 26.33 -1.40
CA GLN A 207 54.87 27.74 -0.92
C GLN A 207 53.71 27.87 0.12
N SER A 208 53.68 28.64 1.21
CA SER A 208 54.57 29.54 2.00
C SER A 208 53.74 30.04 3.22
N SER A 209 54.07 29.72 4.48
CA SER A 209 54.76 30.52 5.53
C SER A 209 53.99 31.71 6.18
N LEU A 210 53.81 31.68 7.52
CA LEU A 210 54.49 32.58 8.50
C LEU A 210 54.08 32.32 9.97
N ASP A 211 55.07 32.44 10.86
CA ASP A 211 55.17 32.03 12.27
C ASP A 211 54.85 33.10 13.33
N SER A 212 54.69 32.65 14.59
CA SER A 212 55.20 33.18 15.89
C SER A 212 54.15 33.07 17.01
N GLY A 213 54.39 32.71 18.28
CA GLY A 213 55.57 32.32 19.07
C GLY A 213 55.21 32.31 20.59
N THR A 214 56.07 31.67 21.40
CA THR A 214 56.26 31.78 22.87
C THR A 214 55.47 30.89 23.88
N ASP A 215 56.17 29.84 24.33
CA ASP A 215 56.71 29.54 25.68
C ASP A 215 55.84 29.27 26.96
N SER A 216 56.08 28.03 27.45
CA SER A 216 55.84 27.26 28.70
C SER A 216 56.09 27.96 30.08
N PRO A 217 56.11 27.31 31.30
CA PRO A 217 56.03 25.86 31.67
C PRO A 217 55.38 25.41 33.04
N LEU A 218 55.24 24.06 33.20
CA LEU A 218 55.54 23.15 34.35
C LEU A 218 54.92 23.26 35.77
N LEU A 219 54.36 22.12 36.25
CA LEU A 219 54.74 21.33 37.48
C LEU A 219 53.75 20.11 37.62
N ALA A 220 54.16 18.84 37.42
CA ALA A 220 54.72 17.87 38.41
C ALA A 220 53.70 17.42 39.50
N ARG A 221 53.51 16.17 39.96
CA ARG A 221 54.18 14.85 39.82
C ARG A 221 53.35 13.77 40.55
N MET A 222 53.44 12.54 40.03
CA MET A 222 53.17 11.15 40.53
C MET A 222 52.82 10.82 42.01
N GLY A 223 51.93 9.82 42.16
CA GLY A 223 52.04 8.58 42.99
C GLY A 223 51.91 8.71 44.52
N SER A 224 51.35 7.78 45.33
CA SER A 224 50.93 6.38 45.19
C SER A 224 50.30 5.91 46.53
N THR A 225 49.42 4.87 46.51
CA THR A 225 49.14 3.84 47.57
C THR A 225 48.56 4.33 48.93
N SER A 226 47.62 3.69 49.65
CA SER A 226 47.12 2.30 49.75
C SER A 226 45.91 2.21 50.73
N ALA A 227 45.04 1.21 50.50
CA ALA A 227 44.29 0.38 51.48
C ALA A 227 42.98 0.87 52.19
N GLN A 228 41.88 0.24 51.75
CA GLN A 228 40.63 -0.32 52.36
C GLN A 228 40.44 -0.34 53.91
N PRO A 229 39.24 -0.66 54.52
CA PRO A 229 38.08 -1.42 54.00
C PRO A 229 36.64 -0.96 54.41
N SER A 230 35.65 -1.70 53.89
CA SER A 230 34.20 -1.73 54.14
C SER A 230 33.78 -2.12 55.57
N PRO A 231 32.47 -2.09 55.93
CA PRO A 231 31.60 -3.26 55.65
C PRO A 231 30.15 -2.90 55.26
N CYS A 232 29.59 -3.70 54.34
CA CYS A 232 28.14 -3.93 54.18
C CYS A 232 27.63 -4.80 55.37
N PRO A 233 26.32 -5.15 55.56
CA PRO A 233 25.56 -5.88 54.55
C PRO A 233 24.00 -5.78 54.56
N SER A 234 23.44 -5.90 53.35
CA SER A 234 22.33 -6.80 52.97
C SER A 234 20.90 -6.52 53.51
N ASN A 235 19.82 -6.73 52.76
CA ASN A 235 19.48 -8.01 52.13
C ASN A 235 18.26 -7.95 51.19
N LEU A 236 18.36 -8.77 50.13
CA LEU A 236 17.35 -9.69 49.55
C LEU A 236 16.18 -9.09 48.72
N SER A 237 15.81 -9.63 47.53
CA SER A 237 16.27 -10.85 46.87
C SER A 237 15.54 -11.18 45.55
N HIS A 238 16.33 -11.61 44.55
CA HIS A 238 16.23 -12.86 43.76
C HIS A 238 15.06 -13.10 42.79
N CYS A 239 15.20 -13.81 41.64
CA CYS A 239 16.25 -14.67 41.04
C CYS A 239 15.93 -14.83 39.52
N SER A 240 16.84 -14.70 38.54
CA SER A 240 17.86 -15.66 37.98
C SER A 240 17.24 -16.88 37.25
N THR A 241 17.74 -17.42 36.13
CA THR A 241 19.14 -17.77 35.76
C THR A 241 19.32 -18.03 34.26
N LEU A 242 20.49 -17.66 33.73
CA LEU A 242 21.15 -18.24 32.55
C LEU A 242 22.02 -19.44 32.95
N SER A 243 22.18 -20.40 32.04
CA SER A 243 23.22 -21.44 32.09
C SER A 243 24.17 -21.27 30.91
N SER A 244 25.45 -21.10 31.24
CA SER A 244 26.65 -21.08 30.39
C SER A 244 27.02 -22.45 29.82
N LEU A 245 27.75 -22.51 28.70
CA LEU A 245 28.87 -23.46 28.49
C LEU A 245 29.71 -23.17 27.22
N SER A 246 31.01 -22.89 27.49
CA SER A 246 32.26 -23.32 26.84
C SER A 246 32.54 -23.24 25.33
N ILE A 247 33.72 -22.67 25.05
CA ILE A 247 34.49 -22.55 23.81
C ILE A 247 35.19 -23.88 23.44
N LEU A 248 35.16 -24.23 22.15
CA LEU A 248 36.19 -25.04 21.46
C LEU A 248 36.26 -24.61 19.97
N GLU A 249 37.43 -24.22 19.49
CA GLU A 249 37.81 -24.10 18.06
C GLU A 249 38.28 -25.48 17.50
N PRO A 250 38.59 -25.71 16.19
CA PRO A 250 38.65 -24.80 15.01
C PRO A 250 38.01 -25.38 13.71
N GLY A 251 38.00 -24.63 12.60
CA GLY A 251 37.94 -25.21 11.24
C GLY A 251 37.43 -24.29 10.13
N SER A 252 38.29 -24.00 9.14
CA SER A 252 37.98 -23.22 7.94
C SER A 252 36.87 -23.83 7.09
N GLY A 253 35.89 -23.03 6.70
CA GLY A 253 34.90 -23.39 5.69
C GLY A 253 34.07 -22.17 5.28
N THR A 254 34.06 -21.90 3.98
CA THR A 254 33.18 -20.96 3.25
C THR A 254 31.77 -20.83 3.85
N VAL A 255 31.33 -19.61 4.14
CA VAL A 255 29.97 -19.32 4.65
C VAL A 255 29.16 -18.55 3.61
N LEU A 256 28.16 -19.26 3.08
CA LEU A 256 26.93 -18.79 2.43
C LEU A 256 26.14 -17.82 3.35
N PRO A 257 25.24 -16.97 2.84
CA PRO A 257 24.53 -16.01 3.68
C PRO A 257 23.70 -16.75 4.73
N GLU A 258 24.00 -16.48 6.00
CA GLU A 258 23.32 -17.09 7.15
C GLU A 258 21.81 -16.83 7.09
N SER A 259 21.08 -17.94 7.13
CA SER A 259 19.67 -18.04 7.42
C SER A 259 19.29 -17.26 8.68
N SER A 260 18.23 -16.47 8.55
CA SER A 260 17.40 -15.90 9.62
C SER A 260 17.45 -16.64 10.97
N SER A 261 18.20 -16.11 11.94
CA SER A 261 18.12 -16.53 13.34
C SER A 261 17.35 -15.49 14.17
N THR A 262 16.12 -15.88 14.51
CA THR A 262 15.40 -15.61 15.77
C THR A 262 15.48 -14.20 16.36
N GLY A 263 14.76 -13.26 15.74
CA GLY A 263 14.08 -12.19 16.49
C GLY A 263 12.63 -12.60 16.76
N PRO A 264 11.95 -12.07 17.79
CA PRO A 264 10.55 -12.40 18.05
C PRO A 264 9.72 -12.12 16.81
N THR A 265 9.07 -13.16 16.29
CA THR A 265 8.14 -13.06 15.16
C THR A 265 7.03 -12.10 15.56
N LEU A 266 6.85 -11.03 14.78
CA LEU A 266 5.78 -10.07 15.05
C LEU A 266 4.44 -10.84 14.99
N ASP A 267 3.55 -10.66 15.96
CA ASP A 267 2.27 -11.36 15.92
C ASP A 267 1.41 -10.82 14.77
N ARG A 268 0.46 -11.64 14.30
CA ARG A 268 -0.45 -11.24 13.20
C ARG A 268 -1.21 -9.97 13.54
N SER A 269 -1.62 -9.83 14.80
CA SER A 269 -2.26 -8.62 15.34
C SER A 269 -1.39 -7.40 15.13
N ASP A 270 -0.10 -7.52 15.42
CA ASP A 270 0.84 -6.40 15.48
C ASP A 270 1.18 -5.89 14.09
N GLY A 271 1.25 -6.79 13.10
CA GLY A 271 1.50 -6.44 11.70
C GLY A 271 0.33 -5.70 11.07
N GLU A 272 -0.89 -6.13 11.39
CA GLU A 272 -2.12 -5.46 10.94
C GLU A 272 -2.32 -4.12 11.67
N GLN A 273 -2.01 -4.04 12.97
CA GLN A 273 -1.99 -2.80 13.73
C GLN A 273 -0.96 -1.80 13.17
N ALA A 274 0.25 -2.25 12.85
CA ALA A 274 1.28 -1.42 12.23
C ALA A 274 0.83 -0.89 10.86
N ARG A 275 0.21 -1.73 10.02
CA ARG A 275 -0.35 -1.31 8.72
C ARG A 275 -1.44 -0.25 8.88
N ALA A 276 -2.35 -0.44 9.84
CA ALA A 276 -3.38 0.54 10.15
C ALA A 276 -2.78 1.86 10.67
N LEU A 277 -1.66 1.78 11.39
CA LEU A 277 -0.93 2.95 11.88
C LEU A 277 -0.25 3.73 10.75
N PHE A 278 0.40 3.06 9.78
CA PHE A 278 0.94 3.71 8.57
C PHE A 278 -0.11 4.52 7.83
N GLU A 279 -1.29 3.94 7.60
CA GLU A 279 -2.39 4.61 6.91
C GLU A 279 -2.93 5.81 7.72
N ARG A 280 -3.01 5.69 9.05
CA ARG A 280 -3.38 6.80 9.93
C ARG A 280 -2.36 7.93 9.90
N VAL A 281 -1.07 7.61 9.97
CA VAL A 281 0.04 8.58 9.88
C VAL A 281 0.01 9.32 8.54
N ARG A 282 -0.19 8.60 7.43
CA ARG A 282 -0.30 9.20 6.09
C ARG A 282 -1.46 10.19 5.99
N ARG A 283 -2.66 9.82 6.46
CA ARG A 283 -3.84 10.70 6.45
C ARG A 283 -3.66 11.91 7.35
N PHE A 284 -3.09 11.70 8.54
CA PHE A 284 -2.81 12.78 9.47
C PHE A 284 -1.78 13.76 8.92
N ARG A 285 -0.72 13.25 8.27
CA ARG A 285 0.27 14.06 7.58
C ARG A 285 -0.38 14.98 6.55
N ALA A 286 -1.17 14.42 5.64
CA ALA A 286 -1.88 15.21 4.63
C ALA A 286 -2.80 16.27 5.24
N HIS A 287 -3.49 15.93 6.34
CA HIS A 287 -4.34 16.87 7.07
C HIS A 287 -3.54 18.04 7.69
N CYS A 288 -2.40 17.75 8.34
CA CYS A 288 -1.60 18.76 9.04
C CYS A 288 -0.72 19.60 8.10
N GLU A 289 -0.22 19.03 7.00
CA GLU A 289 0.55 19.78 6.01
C GLU A 289 -0.28 20.86 5.30
N SER A 290 -1.61 20.71 5.25
CA SER A 290 -2.51 21.71 4.64
C SER A 290 -2.69 22.99 5.47
N SER A 291 -2.24 23.01 6.72
CA SER A 291 -2.59 24.06 7.69
C SER A 291 -1.39 24.57 8.50
N ASN A 292 -1.45 25.84 8.91
CA ASN A 292 -0.46 26.52 9.74
C ASN A 292 -1.05 27.22 10.98
N ILE A 293 -2.18 26.73 11.49
CA ILE A 293 -2.95 27.37 12.56
C ILE A 293 -2.23 27.21 13.90
N VAL A 294 -1.67 26.03 14.19
CA VAL A 294 -1.00 25.76 15.47
C VAL A 294 0.22 26.67 15.62
N TYR A 295 1.05 26.74 14.57
CA TYR A 295 2.20 27.65 14.54
C TYR A 295 1.79 29.13 14.73
N LYS A 296 0.73 29.57 14.05
CA LYS A 296 0.22 30.95 14.14
C LYS A 296 -0.29 31.28 15.54
N VAL A 297 -1.08 30.40 16.15
CA VAL A 297 -1.64 30.61 17.49
C VAL A 297 -0.52 30.65 18.53
N TYR A 298 0.45 29.73 18.47
CA TYR A 298 1.59 29.74 19.37
C TYR A 298 2.44 31.01 19.22
N THR A 299 2.72 31.43 17.99
CA THR A 299 3.47 32.67 17.73
C THR A 299 2.73 33.91 18.24
N ALA A 300 1.42 34.02 17.97
CA ALA A 300 0.60 35.13 18.44
C ALA A 300 0.51 35.17 19.98
N GLN A 301 0.39 34.00 20.62
CA GLN A 301 0.41 33.85 22.07
C GLN A 301 1.74 34.36 22.67
N THR A 302 2.88 33.97 22.10
CA THR A 302 4.21 34.42 22.57
C THR A 302 4.39 35.92 22.38
N VAL A 303 3.98 36.48 21.25
CA VAL A 303 3.99 37.94 21.01
C VAL A 303 3.13 38.67 22.05
N PHE A 304 1.93 38.15 22.34
CA PHE A 304 1.04 38.71 23.34
C PHE A 304 1.67 38.69 24.75
N LYS A 305 2.29 37.58 25.15
CA LYS A 305 3.01 37.45 26.43
C LYS A 305 4.13 38.51 26.56
N VAL A 306 4.93 38.70 25.50
CA VAL A 306 6.02 39.70 25.48
C VAL A 306 5.47 41.13 25.53
N LEU A 307 4.41 41.43 24.77
CA LEU A 307 3.76 42.75 24.81
C LEU A 307 3.20 43.04 26.21
N LYS A 308 2.53 42.06 26.83
CA LYS A 308 2.03 42.16 28.20
C LYS A 308 3.16 42.41 29.20
N PHE A 309 4.29 41.73 29.06
CA PHE A 309 5.47 42.00 29.87
C PHE A 309 5.93 43.45 29.77
N ILE A 310 6.08 43.98 28.56
CA ILE A 310 6.49 45.38 28.33
C ILE A 310 5.50 46.35 29.00
N VAL A 311 4.20 46.13 28.80
CA VAL A 311 3.15 46.95 29.41
C VAL A 311 3.24 46.89 30.94
N ILE A 312 3.32 45.69 31.53
CA ILE A 312 3.37 45.53 33.00
C ILE A 312 4.57 46.26 33.59
N VAL A 313 5.77 46.08 33.04
CA VAL A 313 6.98 46.74 33.55
C VAL A 313 6.89 48.26 33.38
N SER A 314 6.34 48.74 32.25
CA SER A 314 6.24 50.18 31.95
C SER A 314 5.39 50.97 32.96
N TYR A 315 4.28 50.41 33.46
CA TYR A 315 3.43 51.11 34.43
C TYR A 315 3.81 50.77 35.88
N THR A 316 4.23 49.54 36.20
CA THR A 316 4.51 49.16 37.60
C THR A 316 5.76 49.83 38.16
N THR A 317 6.79 50.03 37.34
CA THR A 317 8.07 50.64 37.74
C THR A 317 7.92 52.09 38.24
N PRO A 318 7.30 53.03 37.49
CA PRO A 318 7.11 54.40 37.97
C PRO A 318 6.12 54.49 39.14
N LEU A 319 5.06 53.67 39.15
CA LEU A 319 4.09 53.63 40.26
C LEU A 319 4.74 53.16 41.56
N LEU A 320 5.63 52.18 41.50
CA LEU A 320 6.39 51.69 42.66
C LEU A 320 7.30 52.77 43.25
N GLY A 321 7.91 53.61 42.41
CA GLY A 321 8.72 54.76 42.85
C GLY A 321 7.90 55.83 43.57
N SER A 322 6.59 55.88 43.31
CA SER A 322 5.68 56.89 43.84
C SER A 322 5.02 56.51 45.18
N ILE A 323 5.18 55.25 45.65
CA ILE A 323 4.66 54.81 46.96
C ILE A 323 5.55 55.40 48.06
N SER A 324 5.04 56.29 48.91
CA SER A 324 5.73 56.84 50.08
C SER A 324 5.22 56.24 51.41
N PHE A 325 5.97 56.42 52.49
CA PHE A 325 5.57 56.03 53.85
C PHE A 325 4.63 57.05 54.51
N THR A 326 4.80 58.34 54.18
CA THR A 326 4.05 59.46 54.73
C THR A 326 3.33 60.24 53.63
N TYR A 327 2.07 60.59 53.89
CA TYR A 327 1.23 61.44 53.04
C TYR A 327 0.69 62.62 53.86
N ILE A 328 0.52 63.77 53.21
CA ILE A 328 -0.12 64.94 53.82
C ILE A 328 -1.57 64.96 53.33
N CYS A 329 -2.52 65.03 54.25
CA CYS A 329 -3.95 65.04 53.98
C CYS A 329 -4.56 66.36 54.44
N GLN A 330 -5.40 66.96 53.61
CA GLN A 330 -6.16 68.19 53.89
C GLN A 330 -7.66 67.90 53.74
N PRO A 331 -8.31 67.29 54.75
CA PRO A 331 -9.72 66.96 54.66
C PRO A 331 -10.58 68.23 54.76
N HIS A 332 -11.67 68.29 54.02
CA HIS A 332 -12.61 69.44 54.02
C HIS A 332 -13.47 69.56 55.31
N SER A 333 -13.11 68.83 56.38
CA SER A 333 -13.88 68.70 57.63
C SER A 333 -13.32 69.53 58.79
N TYR A 334 -12.87 70.77 58.53
CA TYR A 334 -12.31 71.66 59.57
C TYR A 334 -13.28 71.89 60.73
N ALA A 335 -14.58 72.03 60.44
CA ALA A 335 -15.62 72.24 61.44
C ALA A 335 -15.78 71.08 62.45
N LEU A 336 -15.37 69.86 62.08
CA LEU A 336 -15.51 68.66 62.92
C LEU A 336 -14.26 68.37 63.76
N THR A 337 -13.07 68.75 63.27
CA THR A 337 -11.78 68.34 63.87
C THR A 337 -10.92 69.52 64.34
N GLY A 338 -11.18 70.75 63.89
CA GLY A 338 -10.42 71.94 64.27
C GLY A 338 -9.03 72.07 63.64
N TYR A 339 -8.61 71.13 62.79
CA TYR A 339 -7.30 71.14 62.11
C TYR A 339 -7.46 71.03 60.59
N GLN A 340 -6.62 71.76 59.83
CA GLN A 340 -6.65 71.76 58.37
C GLN A 340 -5.71 70.73 57.73
N THR A 341 -4.61 70.38 58.42
CA THR A 341 -3.55 69.52 57.87
C THR A 341 -3.26 68.35 58.79
N PHE A 342 -3.27 67.14 58.24
CA PHE A 342 -2.93 65.91 58.93
C PHE A 342 -1.78 65.20 58.21
N GLN A 343 -0.80 64.70 58.98
CA GLN A 343 0.23 63.80 58.49
C GLN A 343 -0.23 62.36 58.69
N CYS A 344 -0.29 61.61 57.60
CA CYS A 344 -0.82 60.26 57.55
C CYS A 344 0.29 59.25 57.22
N THR A 345 0.43 58.20 58.02
CA THR A 345 1.41 57.12 57.78
C THR A 345 0.71 55.87 57.29
N HIS A 346 1.19 55.31 56.17
CA HIS A 346 0.71 54.03 55.65
C HIS A 346 1.62 52.89 56.11
N LEU A 347 1.16 52.08 57.07
CA LEU A 347 1.99 51.07 57.74
C LEU A 347 2.45 49.96 56.78
N LEU A 348 1.66 49.65 55.75
CA LEU A 348 1.95 48.56 54.80
C LEU A 348 2.87 49.00 53.64
N SER A 349 3.07 50.30 53.43
CA SER A 349 3.82 50.85 52.28
C SER A 349 5.20 50.23 52.08
N SER A 350 5.95 49.97 53.16
CA SER A 350 7.29 49.37 53.11
C SER A 350 7.26 47.90 52.69
N VAL A 351 6.30 47.12 53.22
CA VAL A 351 6.12 45.70 52.88
C VAL A 351 5.61 45.55 51.46
N LEU A 352 4.61 46.35 51.08
CA LEU A 352 4.05 46.39 49.74
C LEU A 352 5.14 46.75 48.71
N ARG A 353 5.98 47.74 49.00
CA ARG A 353 7.11 48.09 48.12
C ARG A 353 8.08 46.92 47.92
N LYS A 354 8.40 46.15 48.97
CA LYS A 354 9.28 44.97 48.87
C LYS A 354 8.63 43.84 48.06
N LEU A 355 7.36 43.53 48.29
CA LEU A 355 6.61 42.52 47.55
C LEU A 355 6.48 42.89 46.07
N MET A 356 6.20 44.16 45.76
CA MET A 356 6.12 44.65 44.39
C MET A 356 7.49 44.64 43.67
N LYS A 357 8.60 44.92 44.38
CA LYS A 357 9.95 44.72 43.83
C LYS A 357 10.20 43.25 43.48
N ALA A 358 9.79 42.33 44.35
CA ALA A 358 9.89 40.89 44.07
C ALA A 358 9.05 40.50 42.85
N TYR A 359 7.82 41.01 42.72
CA TYR A 359 6.97 40.79 41.56
C TYR A 359 7.61 41.28 40.25
N ILE A 360 8.17 42.50 40.22
CA ILE A 360 8.84 43.05 39.03
C ILE A 360 10.08 42.22 38.67
N CYS A 361 10.84 41.72 39.64
CA CYS A 361 11.97 40.83 39.40
C CYS A 361 11.53 39.53 38.71
N LEU A 362 10.47 38.90 39.20
CA LEU A 362 9.89 37.69 38.59
C LEU A 362 9.34 37.96 37.19
N MET A 363 8.65 39.09 37.00
CA MET A 363 8.17 39.55 35.71
C MET A 363 9.32 39.80 34.72
N GLY A 364 10.46 40.30 35.20
CA GLY A 364 11.71 40.47 34.42
C GLY A 364 12.26 39.16 33.89
N LEU A 365 12.36 38.15 34.76
CA LEU A 365 12.81 36.80 34.38
C LEU A 365 11.84 36.15 33.39
N TYR A 366 10.54 36.31 33.61
CA TYR A 366 9.51 35.88 32.67
C TYR A 366 9.68 36.56 31.29
N GLY A 367 9.88 37.88 31.26
CA GLY A 367 10.10 38.63 30.02
C GLY A 367 11.33 38.16 29.24
N LEU A 368 12.43 37.87 29.93
CA LEU A 368 13.67 37.36 29.32
C LEU A 368 13.44 36.02 28.62
N LEU A 369 12.74 35.08 29.28
CA LEU A 369 12.36 33.83 28.64
C LEU A 369 11.39 34.06 27.47
N GLY A 370 10.42 34.98 27.60
CA GLY A 370 9.50 35.33 26.52
C GLY A 370 10.24 35.81 25.27
N ILE A 371 11.24 36.68 25.45
CA ILE A 371 12.09 37.17 24.35
C ILE A 371 12.94 36.03 23.76
N TYR A 372 13.52 35.16 24.60
CA TYR A 372 14.25 33.98 24.13
C TYR A 372 13.37 33.07 23.25
N THR A 373 12.14 32.78 23.68
CA THR A 373 11.21 31.96 22.89
C THR A 373 10.84 32.62 21.56
N LEU A 374 10.61 33.93 21.57
CA LEU A 374 10.31 34.68 20.35
C LEU A 374 11.49 34.65 19.38
N PHE A 375 12.71 34.82 19.88
CA PHE A 375 13.94 34.72 19.09
C PHE A 375 14.10 33.31 18.49
N TRP A 376 13.88 32.25 19.28
CA TRP A 376 13.93 30.87 18.80
C TRP A 376 12.92 30.60 17.66
N ILE A 377 11.69 31.11 17.79
CA ILE A 377 10.63 30.97 16.78
C ILE A 377 10.99 31.63 15.44
N PHE A 378 11.67 32.78 15.47
CA PHE A 378 12.02 33.53 14.26
C PHE A 378 13.38 33.14 13.67
N HIS A 379 14.34 32.70 14.48
CA HIS A 379 15.68 32.36 14.02
C HIS A 379 15.74 30.98 13.35
N LYS A 380 14.90 30.03 13.77
CA LYS A 380 14.77 28.72 13.11
C LYS A 380 13.55 28.72 12.20
N SER A 381 13.67 28.18 11.00
CA SER A 381 12.53 27.95 10.11
C SER A 381 11.67 26.79 10.62
N LEU A 382 10.89 27.02 11.67
CA LEU A 382 10.05 25.99 12.32
C LEU A 382 8.91 25.42 11.44
N ARG A 383 8.75 25.97 10.22
CA ARG A 383 7.77 25.50 9.23
C ARG A 383 8.28 24.35 8.36
N GLN A 384 9.57 24.07 8.38
CA GLN A 384 10.19 22.97 7.66
C GLN A 384 10.98 22.13 8.65
N TYR A 385 10.80 20.82 8.60
CA TYR A 385 11.56 19.87 9.40
C TYR A 385 12.14 18.82 8.46
N SER A 386 13.47 18.75 8.44
CA SER A 386 14.23 17.78 7.66
C SER A 386 14.90 16.77 8.58
N PHE A 387 14.84 15.49 8.23
CA PHE A 387 15.43 14.40 9.01
C PHE A 387 16.96 14.24 8.79
N GLN A 388 17.67 15.28 8.33
CA GLN A 388 19.10 15.22 7.96
C GLN A 388 20.00 14.65 9.06
N HIS A 389 19.80 15.07 10.31
CA HIS A 389 20.57 14.55 11.44
C HIS A 389 20.34 13.05 11.70
N LEU A 390 19.12 12.55 11.42
CA LEU A 390 18.79 11.13 11.54
C LEU A 390 19.26 10.32 10.33
N HIS A 391 19.41 10.94 9.17
CA HIS A 391 19.98 10.34 7.96
C HIS A 391 21.48 10.06 8.11
N GLU A 392 22.20 10.88 8.87
CA GLU A 392 23.63 10.67 9.21
C GLU A 392 23.85 9.54 10.23
N ILE A 393 22.85 9.24 11.06
CA ILE A 393 22.95 8.26 12.16
C ILE A 393 22.53 6.84 11.74
N GLY A 394 21.83 6.66 10.61
CA GLY A 394 21.50 5.33 10.11
C GLY A 394 21.00 5.28 8.67
N SER A 395 21.53 4.31 7.90
CA SER A 395 21.42 4.13 6.45
C SER A 395 20.02 3.71 5.92
N MET A 396 18.93 3.94 6.67
CA MET A 396 17.68 3.20 6.41
C MET A 396 16.38 3.95 6.73
N LEU A 397 16.33 5.28 6.59
CA LEU A 397 15.07 6.02 6.74
C LEU A 397 14.98 7.16 5.71
N ASP A 398 14.49 6.83 4.51
CA ASP A 398 14.01 7.80 3.51
C ASP A 398 12.72 8.48 4.01
N ALA A 399 12.76 9.09 5.20
CA ALA A 399 11.66 9.85 5.73
C ALA A 399 11.56 11.19 4.97
N PRO A 400 10.41 11.52 4.38
CA PRO A 400 10.25 12.74 3.61
C PRO A 400 10.29 13.98 4.51
N ASP A 401 10.75 15.09 3.96
CA ASP A 401 10.70 16.38 4.64
C ASP A 401 9.25 16.78 4.98
N LEU A 402 9.07 17.31 6.19
CA LEU A 402 7.77 17.70 6.72
C LEU A 402 7.58 19.21 6.66
N CYS A 403 6.34 19.63 6.46
CA CYS A 403 5.97 21.05 6.35
C CYS A 403 4.88 21.47 7.34
N ASN A 404 4.80 22.78 7.61
CA ASN A 404 3.73 23.48 8.31
C ASN A 404 3.48 23.00 9.76
N ASP A 405 2.21 22.78 10.15
CA ASP A 405 1.84 22.48 11.55
C ASP A 405 2.51 21.17 12.04
N LEU A 406 2.69 20.16 11.18
CA LEU A 406 3.37 18.92 11.55
C LEU A 406 4.87 19.11 11.81
N ALA A 407 5.54 19.91 10.97
CA ALA A 407 6.93 20.27 11.19
C ALA A 407 7.12 21.03 12.51
N PHE A 408 6.23 21.97 12.81
CA PHE A 408 6.26 22.72 14.06
C PHE A 408 6.06 21.81 15.28
N LEU A 409 5.06 20.94 15.27
CA LEU A 409 4.79 19.99 16.36
C LEU A 409 5.97 19.04 16.59
N LEU A 410 6.62 18.60 15.50
CA LEU A 410 7.79 17.74 15.59
C LEU A 410 9.01 18.49 16.17
N HIS A 411 9.26 19.74 15.75
CA HIS A 411 10.29 20.59 16.39
C HIS A 411 10.03 20.75 17.89
N MET A 412 8.77 20.95 18.31
CA MET A 412 8.44 21.06 19.74
C MET A 412 8.67 19.74 20.50
N THR A 413 8.41 18.61 19.86
CA THR A 413 8.63 17.28 20.45
C THR A 413 10.13 16.93 20.51
N ASP A 414 10.90 17.31 19.50
CA ASP A 414 12.35 17.09 19.43
C ASP A 414 13.10 17.84 20.54
N GLN A 415 12.61 19.01 20.96
CA GLN A 415 13.13 19.72 22.14
C GLN A 415 12.82 19.03 23.47
N TYR A 416 11.86 18.09 23.50
CA TYR A 416 11.54 17.28 24.66
C TYR A 416 12.34 15.96 24.67
N ASP A 417 12.21 15.17 23.61
CA ASP A 417 12.95 13.91 23.44
C ASP A 417 13.14 13.56 21.95
N PRO A 418 14.38 13.50 21.44
CA PRO A 418 14.66 13.19 20.03
C PRO A 418 14.28 11.75 19.63
N LEU A 419 14.15 10.83 20.58
CA LEU A 419 13.78 9.43 20.31
C LEU A 419 12.35 9.32 19.76
N LEU A 420 11.46 10.24 20.13
CA LEU A 420 10.08 10.27 19.66
C LEU A 420 10.01 10.60 18.17
N ALA A 421 10.84 11.54 17.71
CA ALA A 421 10.97 11.88 16.30
C ALA A 421 11.55 10.71 15.49
N GLN A 422 12.55 10.01 16.03
CA GLN A 422 13.12 8.82 15.41
C GLN A 422 12.07 7.70 15.24
N ARG A 423 11.25 7.42 16.26
CA ARG A 423 10.19 6.40 16.17
C ARG A 423 9.10 6.79 15.17
N LEU A 424 8.71 8.05 15.12
CA LEU A 424 7.74 8.54 14.14
C LEU A 424 8.28 8.43 12.70
N SER A 425 9.58 8.69 12.50
CA SER A 425 10.23 8.63 11.17
C SER A 425 10.13 7.24 10.52
N VAL A 426 10.14 6.17 11.33
CA VAL A 426 9.92 4.80 10.85
C VAL A 426 8.58 4.68 10.15
N PHE A 427 7.51 5.26 10.70
CA PHE A 427 6.17 5.21 10.10
C PHE A 427 5.95 6.22 8.96
N LEU A 428 6.89 7.14 8.75
CA LEU A 428 6.88 8.08 7.64
C LEU A 428 7.67 7.58 6.43
N SER A 429 8.54 6.58 6.61
CA SER A 429 9.38 6.02 5.55
C SER A 429 8.58 5.07 4.62
N PRO A 430 8.66 5.23 3.29
CA PRO A 430 8.04 4.28 2.35
C PRO A 430 8.80 2.94 2.31
N VAL A 431 10.10 2.93 2.61
CA VAL A 431 10.94 1.73 2.63
C VAL A 431 10.56 0.83 3.81
N SER A 432 10.21 1.39 4.96
CA SER A 432 9.74 0.60 6.10
C SER A 432 8.35 0.01 5.84
N GLU A 433 7.48 0.72 5.12
CA GLU A 433 6.14 0.24 4.75
C GLU A 433 6.22 -0.95 3.78
N THR A 434 7.06 -0.85 2.75
CA THR A 434 7.29 -1.95 1.80
C THR A 434 7.86 -3.19 2.50
N ARG A 435 8.83 -3.02 3.41
CA ARG A 435 9.35 -4.13 4.24
C ARG A 435 8.29 -4.76 5.14
N LEU A 436 7.42 -3.96 5.76
CA LEU A 436 6.30 -4.49 6.55
C LEU A 436 5.36 -5.33 5.68
N MET A 437 5.09 -4.89 4.45
CA MET A 437 4.25 -5.64 3.52
C MET A 437 4.90 -6.96 3.10
N GLU A 438 6.21 -6.97 2.83
CA GLU A 438 6.98 -8.18 2.51
C GLU A 438 6.95 -9.20 3.66
N GLU A 439 7.26 -8.78 4.90
CA GLU A 439 7.18 -9.69 6.06
C GLU A 439 5.76 -10.22 6.29
N ASN A 440 4.74 -9.38 6.11
CA ASN A 440 3.33 -9.80 6.25
C ASN A 440 2.92 -10.78 5.14
N LEU A 441 3.41 -10.58 3.92
CA LEU A 441 3.18 -11.48 2.79
C LEU A 441 3.84 -12.83 3.03
N GLU A 442 5.10 -12.87 3.45
CA GLU A 442 5.83 -14.11 3.73
C GLU A 442 5.18 -14.93 4.84
N ARG A 443 4.68 -14.29 5.90
CA ARG A 443 3.92 -15.00 6.95
C ARG A 443 2.57 -15.52 6.47
N ARG A 444 1.81 -14.73 5.70
CA ARG A 444 0.49 -15.15 5.18
C ARG A 444 0.61 -16.26 4.14
N TRP A 445 1.66 -16.21 3.33
CA TRP A 445 1.95 -17.09 2.20
C TRP A 445 3.26 -17.84 2.44
N ASN A 446 3.29 -18.66 3.48
CA ASN A 446 4.45 -19.50 3.78
C ASN A 446 4.57 -20.66 2.77
N ALA A 447 5.78 -21.26 2.71
CA ALA A 447 6.06 -22.37 1.79
C ALA A 447 5.18 -23.61 2.03
N THR A 448 4.69 -23.83 3.26
CA THR A 448 3.79 -24.97 3.56
C THR A 448 2.38 -24.73 3.02
N ARG A 449 1.83 -23.53 3.18
CA ARG A 449 0.51 -23.17 2.64
C ARG A 449 0.53 -23.11 1.13
N LEU A 450 1.59 -22.55 0.53
CA LEU A 450 1.74 -22.58 -0.93
C LEU A 450 1.80 -24.02 -1.45
N ARG A 451 2.53 -24.92 -0.78
CA ARG A 451 2.54 -26.35 -1.13
C ARG A 451 1.17 -27.01 -1.03
N SER A 452 0.36 -26.65 -0.03
CA SER A 452 -1.00 -27.19 0.10
C SER A 452 -1.97 -26.74 -1.00
N MET A 453 -1.63 -25.65 -1.71
CA MET A 453 -2.42 -25.13 -2.83
C MET A 453 -1.97 -25.66 -4.20
N ILE A 454 -0.89 -26.46 -4.25
CA ILE A 454 -0.43 -27.05 -5.50
C ILE A 454 -1.40 -28.16 -5.89
N THR A 455 -1.98 -28.05 -7.08
CA THR A 455 -2.89 -29.03 -7.67
C THR A 455 -2.25 -29.69 -8.88
N SER A 456 -2.64 -30.92 -9.21
CA SER A 456 -2.19 -31.60 -10.43
C SER A 456 -3.16 -31.35 -11.59
N ASP A 457 -2.64 -30.96 -12.75
CA ASP A 457 -3.40 -30.81 -13.99
C ASP A 457 -3.82 -32.19 -14.57
N GLN A 458 -4.66 -32.21 -15.61
CA GLN A 458 -5.04 -33.44 -16.34
C GLN A 458 -3.83 -34.21 -16.90
N LYS A 459 -2.71 -33.50 -17.14
CA LYS A 459 -1.43 -34.05 -17.59
C LYS A 459 -0.49 -34.48 -16.44
N GLY A 460 -0.94 -34.39 -15.18
CA GLY A 460 -0.16 -34.73 -13.99
C GLY A 460 0.84 -33.66 -13.52
N ARG A 461 0.86 -32.49 -14.16
CA ARG A 461 1.79 -31.38 -13.89
C ARG A 461 1.42 -30.62 -12.62
N SER A 462 2.41 -30.13 -11.89
CA SER A 462 2.20 -29.31 -10.69
C SER A 462 1.82 -27.87 -11.05
N VAL A 463 0.61 -27.46 -10.65
CA VAL A 463 0.04 -26.14 -10.92
C VAL A 463 -0.19 -25.39 -9.62
N LEU A 464 0.20 -24.13 -9.58
CA LEU A 464 -0.13 -23.21 -8.51
C LEU A 464 -0.82 -21.97 -9.08
N GLN A 465 -1.98 -21.64 -8.54
CA GLN A 465 -2.73 -20.44 -8.90
C GLN A 465 -2.74 -19.45 -7.72
N LEU A 466 -2.30 -18.22 -7.98
CA LEU A 466 -2.35 -17.10 -7.04
C LEU A 466 -3.27 -16.02 -7.59
N VAL A 467 -4.28 -15.65 -6.80
CA VAL A 467 -5.32 -14.70 -7.20
C VAL A 467 -5.34 -13.51 -6.25
N ALA A 468 -5.34 -12.29 -6.80
CA ALA A 468 -5.51 -11.03 -6.08
C ALA A 468 -4.52 -10.82 -4.91
N VAL A 469 -3.27 -11.28 -5.08
CA VAL A 469 -2.19 -11.04 -4.12
C VAL A 469 -1.53 -9.69 -4.44
N PRO A 470 -1.24 -8.81 -3.46
CA PRO A 470 -0.71 -7.48 -3.75
C PRO A 470 0.69 -7.51 -4.37
N HIS A 471 1.56 -8.44 -3.94
CA HIS A 471 2.89 -8.69 -4.53
C HIS A 471 3.19 -10.19 -4.48
N LEU A 472 4.15 -10.67 -5.28
CA LEU A 472 4.56 -12.07 -5.24
C LEU A 472 5.22 -12.44 -3.90
N PRO A 473 4.79 -13.52 -3.22
CA PRO A 473 5.45 -13.99 -2.01
C PRO A 473 6.87 -14.51 -2.31
N PRO A 474 7.90 -14.16 -1.53
CA PRO A 474 9.26 -14.67 -1.75
C PRO A 474 9.34 -16.20 -1.55
N ALA A 475 8.51 -16.76 -0.67
CA ALA A 475 8.39 -18.19 -0.45
C ALA A 475 7.98 -18.96 -1.72
N LEU A 476 7.35 -18.32 -2.71
CA LEU A 476 7.00 -18.94 -3.99
C LEU A 476 8.25 -19.47 -4.69
N PHE A 477 9.34 -18.70 -4.68
CA PHE A 477 10.56 -19.05 -5.38
C PHE A 477 11.30 -20.25 -4.75
N THR A 478 10.87 -20.72 -3.58
CA THR A 478 11.40 -21.95 -2.96
C THR A 478 10.79 -23.24 -3.52
N LEU A 479 9.73 -23.14 -4.34
CA LEU A 479 9.01 -24.28 -4.91
C LEU A 479 9.72 -24.79 -6.18
N ASN A 480 10.70 -25.68 -5.98
CA ASN A 480 11.53 -26.24 -7.07
C ASN A 480 10.78 -27.18 -8.04
N GLN A 481 9.73 -27.86 -7.57
CA GLN A 481 8.95 -28.85 -8.32
C GLN A 481 7.77 -28.25 -9.09
N LEU A 482 7.55 -26.93 -9.04
CA LEU A 482 6.41 -26.29 -9.71
C LEU A 482 6.67 -26.16 -11.22
N GLU A 483 5.80 -26.74 -12.04
CA GLU A 483 5.90 -26.70 -13.50
C GLU A 483 5.08 -25.57 -14.12
N VAL A 484 3.90 -25.28 -13.54
CA VAL A 484 2.94 -24.28 -14.05
C VAL A 484 2.61 -23.26 -12.97
N LEU A 485 2.87 -21.98 -13.27
CA LEU A 485 2.52 -20.86 -12.39
C LEU A 485 1.43 -20.00 -13.03
N LYS A 486 0.28 -19.88 -12.34
CA LYS A 486 -0.84 -19.03 -12.76
C LYS A 486 -0.98 -17.84 -11.80
N LEU A 487 -0.83 -16.63 -12.33
CA LEU A 487 -0.95 -15.38 -11.59
C LEU A 487 -2.16 -14.61 -12.11
N GLU A 488 -3.03 -14.14 -11.22
CA GLU A 488 -4.28 -13.48 -11.58
C GLU A 488 -4.50 -12.22 -10.75
N LEU A 489 -4.79 -11.10 -11.43
CA LEU A 489 -5.11 -9.79 -10.83
C LEU A 489 -4.01 -9.27 -9.88
N ILE A 490 -2.74 -9.35 -10.29
CA ILE A 490 -1.58 -8.84 -9.53
C ILE A 490 -1.03 -7.57 -10.21
N GLY A 491 -1.09 -6.45 -9.50
CA GLY A 491 -0.74 -5.12 -10.03
C GLY A 491 0.76 -4.78 -10.09
N ASP A 492 1.62 -5.41 -9.28
CA ASP A 492 3.08 -5.22 -9.38
C ASP A 492 3.78 -6.56 -9.12
N ALA A 493 3.70 -7.44 -10.12
CA ALA A 493 4.31 -8.76 -10.06
C ALA A 493 5.81 -8.66 -10.37
N LYS A 494 6.65 -8.58 -9.33
CA LYS A 494 8.11 -8.59 -9.46
C LYS A 494 8.64 -10.03 -9.50
N LEU A 495 9.14 -10.46 -10.66
CA LEU A 495 9.90 -11.70 -10.80
C LEU A 495 11.38 -11.40 -10.53
N THR A 496 11.83 -11.78 -9.34
CA THR A 496 13.21 -11.56 -8.88
C THR A 496 14.15 -12.65 -9.34
N ALA A 497 15.46 -12.43 -9.22
CA ALA A 497 16.49 -13.42 -9.56
C ALA A 497 16.31 -14.79 -8.87
N GLN A 498 15.55 -14.85 -7.76
CA GLN A 498 15.25 -16.09 -7.04
C GLN A 498 14.47 -17.12 -7.87
N ILE A 499 13.88 -16.73 -9.00
CA ILE A 499 13.22 -17.67 -9.92
C ILE A 499 14.17 -18.75 -10.45
N SER A 500 15.50 -18.55 -10.37
CA SER A 500 16.51 -19.57 -10.65
C SER A 500 16.30 -20.87 -9.87
N ASN A 501 15.73 -20.76 -8.65
CA ASN A 501 15.45 -21.88 -7.75
C ASN A 501 14.28 -22.75 -8.23
N MET A 502 13.38 -22.21 -9.06
CA MET A 502 12.25 -22.93 -9.62
C MET A 502 12.68 -23.71 -10.87
N THR A 503 13.41 -24.82 -10.66
CA THR A 503 14.05 -25.55 -11.76
C THR A 503 13.09 -26.26 -12.71
N ALA A 504 11.88 -26.60 -12.24
CA ALA A 504 10.87 -27.29 -13.04
C ALA A 504 9.93 -26.36 -13.82
N LEU A 505 9.99 -25.03 -13.62
CA LEU A 505 9.03 -24.10 -14.21
C LEU A 505 9.15 -24.08 -15.75
N ARG A 506 8.07 -24.46 -16.45
CA ARG A 506 7.97 -24.48 -17.92
C ARG A 506 6.85 -23.59 -18.45
N GLU A 507 5.78 -23.41 -17.68
CA GLU A 507 4.60 -22.66 -18.11
C GLU A 507 4.27 -21.51 -17.15
N LEU A 508 3.98 -20.34 -17.71
CA LEU A 508 3.60 -19.15 -16.96
C LEU A 508 2.29 -18.58 -17.53
N HIS A 509 1.33 -18.32 -16.66
CA HIS A 509 0.08 -17.66 -17.01
C HIS A 509 -0.04 -16.35 -16.25
N LEU A 510 -0.16 -15.25 -16.97
CA LEU A 510 -0.36 -13.91 -16.42
C LEU A 510 -1.74 -13.42 -16.82
N TYR A 511 -2.68 -13.50 -15.88
CA TYR A 511 -4.06 -13.06 -16.08
C TYR A 511 -4.29 -11.65 -15.55
N HIS A 512 -4.42 -10.66 -16.43
CA HIS A 512 -4.55 -9.24 -16.08
C HIS A 512 -3.51 -8.78 -15.03
N CYS A 513 -2.24 -9.16 -15.25
CA CYS A 513 -1.12 -8.88 -14.35
C CYS A 513 -0.07 -7.99 -15.02
N SER A 514 0.43 -6.97 -14.31
CA SER A 514 1.61 -6.20 -14.70
C SER A 514 2.84 -6.83 -14.06
N ALA A 515 3.64 -7.52 -14.88
CA ALA A 515 4.83 -8.23 -14.43
C ALA A 515 6.13 -7.54 -14.87
N THR A 516 6.94 -7.14 -13.90
CA THR A 516 8.31 -6.65 -14.12
C THR A 516 9.31 -7.75 -13.76
N VAL A 517 10.31 -7.95 -14.61
CA VAL A 517 11.30 -9.02 -14.48
C VAL A 517 12.68 -8.41 -14.30
N GLU A 518 13.38 -8.81 -13.24
CA GLU A 518 14.77 -8.42 -13.02
C GLU A 518 15.69 -9.09 -14.06
N SER A 519 16.82 -8.45 -14.39
CA SER A 519 17.76 -8.96 -15.41
C SER A 519 18.23 -10.39 -15.14
N GLY A 520 18.47 -10.77 -13.87
CA GLY A 520 18.86 -12.13 -13.50
C GLY A 520 17.74 -13.17 -13.71
N ALA A 521 16.50 -12.78 -13.43
CA ALA A 521 15.32 -13.63 -13.64
C ALA A 521 15.02 -13.83 -15.14
N LEU A 522 15.23 -12.77 -15.93
CA LEU A 522 15.01 -12.79 -17.37
C LEU A 522 15.88 -13.84 -18.07
N MET A 523 17.15 -13.96 -17.67
CA MET A 523 18.06 -14.97 -18.22
C MET A 523 17.54 -16.40 -18.00
N VAL A 524 17.02 -16.69 -16.81
CA VAL A 524 16.44 -18.00 -16.48
C VAL A 524 15.19 -18.28 -17.31
N LEU A 525 14.30 -17.28 -17.42
CA LEU A 525 13.06 -17.41 -18.19
C LEU A 525 13.32 -17.56 -19.68
N GLN A 526 14.33 -16.88 -20.23
CA GLN A 526 14.71 -16.95 -21.65
C GLN A 526 15.17 -18.35 -22.08
N GLU A 527 15.71 -19.15 -21.16
CA GLU A 527 16.23 -20.48 -21.42
C GLU A 527 15.24 -21.61 -21.09
N ARG A 528 14.36 -21.41 -20.10
CA ARG A 528 13.53 -22.49 -19.54
C ARG A 528 12.06 -22.41 -19.89
N LEU A 529 11.52 -21.22 -20.17
CA LEU A 529 10.09 -21.05 -20.37
C LEU A 529 9.69 -21.57 -21.75
N GLU A 530 8.72 -22.48 -21.78
CA GLU A 530 8.25 -23.15 -23.00
C GLU A 530 6.87 -22.64 -23.43
N SER A 531 5.97 -22.40 -22.48
CA SER A 531 4.62 -21.89 -22.74
C SER A 531 4.32 -20.63 -21.92
N LEU A 532 3.71 -19.65 -22.56
CA LEU A 532 3.29 -18.40 -21.93
C LEU A 532 1.86 -18.04 -22.33
N HIS A 533 1.01 -17.86 -21.32
CA HIS A 533 -0.35 -17.36 -21.48
C HIS A 533 -0.47 -15.96 -20.90
N LEU A 534 -0.93 -15.01 -21.69
CA LEU A 534 -1.16 -13.63 -21.26
C LEU A 534 -2.61 -13.25 -21.51
N THR A 535 -3.30 -12.71 -20.49
CA THR A 535 -4.51 -11.91 -20.72
C THR A 535 -4.25 -10.45 -20.36
N PHE A 536 -4.67 -9.55 -21.24
CA PHE A 536 -4.44 -8.12 -21.10
C PHE A 536 -5.67 -7.32 -21.52
N THR A 537 -5.79 -6.10 -21.00
CA THR A 537 -6.89 -5.21 -21.40
C THR A 537 -6.56 -4.43 -22.65
N GLN A 538 -5.30 -3.96 -22.76
CA GLN A 538 -4.78 -3.23 -23.90
C GLN A 538 -3.44 -3.84 -24.32
N ALA A 539 -3.11 -3.77 -25.62
CA ALA A 539 -1.83 -4.29 -26.12
C ALA A 539 -0.59 -3.61 -25.50
N ALA A 540 -0.73 -2.37 -24.99
CA ALA A 540 0.34 -1.66 -24.28
C ALA A 540 0.69 -2.29 -22.92
N ASP A 541 -0.21 -3.09 -22.35
CA ASP A 541 0.02 -3.77 -21.06
C ASP A 541 0.96 -4.97 -21.21
N ILE A 542 1.27 -5.39 -22.45
CA ILE A 542 2.11 -6.56 -22.71
C ILE A 542 3.57 -6.21 -22.42
N PRO A 543 4.23 -6.90 -21.48
CA PRO A 543 5.60 -6.58 -21.13
C PRO A 543 6.59 -6.86 -22.27
N GLY A 544 7.48 -5.91 -22.56
CA GLY A 544 8.46 -6.03 -23.65
C GLY A 544 9.44 -7.20 -23.52
N TRP A 545 9.66 -7.71 -22.30
CA TRP A 545 10.53 -8.88 -22.07
C TRP A 545 9.97 -10.18 -22.66
N VAL A 546 8.66 -10.27 -22.88
CA VAL A 546 7.98 -11.43 -23.49
C VAL A 546 8.58 -11.74 -24.86
N TYR A 547 8.86 -10.70 -25.65
CA TYR A 547 9.42 -10.85 -26.99
C TYR A 547 10.89 -11.27 -26.99
N SER A 548 11.56 -11.30 -25.83
CA SER A 548 12.96 -11.70 -25.71
C SER A 548 13.17 -13.18 -25.37
N LEU A 549 12.09 -13.94 -25.13
CA LEU A 549 12.12 -15.34 -24.69
C LEU A 549 12.52 -16.27 -25.84
N ARG A 550 13.73 -16.85 -25.76
CA ARG A 550 14.29 -17.62 -26.88
C ARG A 550 13.75 -19.05 -26.95
N SER A 551 13.54 -19.69 -25.80
CA SER A 551 13.06 -21.07 -25.68
C SER A 551 11.55 -21.24 -25.87
N LEU A 552 10.80 -20.14 -26.01
CA LEU A 552 9.34 -20.17 -26.05
C LEU A 552 8.83 -20.94 -27.28
N GLN A 553 8.00 -21.95 -27.04
CA GLN A 553 7.38 -22.82 -28.05
C GLN A 553 5.91 -22.47 -28.27
N GLU A 554 5.20 -22.11 -27.21
CA GLU A 554 3.77 -21.80 -27.22
C GLU A 554 3.52 -20.40 -26.65
N LEU A 555 2.79 -19.58 -27.40
CA LEU A 555 2.41 -18.24 -26.96
C LEU A 555 0.90 -18.06 -27.13
N HIS A 556 0.22 -17.83 -26.02
CA HIS A 556 -1.21 -17.55 -25.99
C HIS A 556 -1.44 -16.12 -25.54
N LEU A 557 -2.08 -15.33 -26.40
CA LEU A 557 -2.38 -13.93 -26.17
C LEU A 557 -3.88 -13.74 -26.21
N SER A 558 -4.45 -13.24 -25.12
CA SER A 558 -5.88 -12.98 -25.02
C SER A 558 -6.13 -11.54 -24.57
N GLY A 559 -6.88 -10.78 -25.37
CA GLY A 559 -7.16 -9.39 -25.04
C GLY A 559 -7.46 -8.52 -26.26
N ARG A 560 -7.76 -7.25 -26.01
CA ARG A 560 -8.00 -6.29 -27.09
C ARG A 560 -6.67 -5.83 -27.68
N VAL A 561 -6.27 -6.45 -28.78
CA VAL A 561 -5.19 -5.95 -29.62
C VAL A 561 -5.77 -4.85 -30.51
N ALA A 562 -5.69 -3.60 -30.06
CA ALA A 562 -6.13 -2.47 -30.85
C ALA A 562 -5.32 -2.41 -32.16
N SER A 563 -6.00 -2.63 -33.29
CA SER A 563 -5.48 -2.25 -34.61
C SER A 563 -5.74 -0.75 -34.80
N GLU A 564 -5.27 0.08 -33.87
CA GLU A 564 -5.50 1.52 -33.93
C GLU A 564 -4.58 2.16 -34.97
N GLY A 565 -5.17 2.37 -36.16
CA GLY A 565 -5.25 3.70 -36.73
C GLY A 565 -3.92 4.38 -37.07
N THR A 566 -3.16 3.83 -38.01
CA THR A 566 -2.49 4.61 -39.08
C THR A 566 -1.83 3.64 -40.04
N ILE A 567 -1.91 3.96 -41.34
CA ILE A 567 -1.18 3.27 -42.39
C ILE A 567 0.31 3.28 -42.00
N GLY A 568 0.88 2.12 -41.68
CA GLY A 568 2.35 1.94 -41.59
C GLY A 568 2.96 1.78 -40.20
N ARG A 569 2.22 1.83 -39.09
CA ARG A 569 2.74 1.31 -37.81
C ARG A 569 2.26 -0.13 -37.64
N GLY A 570 3.24 -1.02 -37.51
CA GLY A 570 3.05 -2.45 -37.40
C GLY A 570 2.20 -2.85 -36.21
N TRP A 571 2.02 -4.16 -36.09
CA TRP A 571 1.38 -4.81 -34.96
C TRP A 571 1.81 -4.19 -33.62
N ALA A 572 0.85 -3.87 -32.74
CA ALA A 572 1.12 -3.26 -31.43
C ALA A 572 2.08 -4.10 -30.56
N LEU A 573 2.28 -5.38 -30.89
CA LEU A 573 3.15 -6.32 -30.22
C LEU A 573 4.64 -6.27 -30.66
N GLY A 574 5.07 -5.32 -31.48
CA GLY A 574 6.48 -5.22 -31.86
C GLY A 574 6.97 -6.39 -32.72
N SER A 575 8.29 -6.66 -32.69
CA SER A 575 8.93 -7.70 -33.53
C SER A 575 9.03 -9.04 -32.81
N LEU A 576 8.60 -10.12 -33.48
CA LEU A 576 8.71 -11.50 -32.99
C LEU A 576 10.02 -12.18 -33.38
N ARG A 577 10.94 -11.46 -34.02
CA ARG A 577 12.18 -12.01 -34.59
C ARG A 577 13.04 -12.83 -33.63
N TYR A 578 12.90 -12.60 -32.32
CA TYR A 578 13.65 -13.31 -31.29
C TYR A 578 13.02 -14.63 -30.84
N LEU A 579 11.72 -14.87 -31.12
CA LEU A 579 11.00 -16.10 -30.77
C LEU A 579 11.25 -17.22 -31.78
N ARG A 580 12.51 -17.66 -31.91
CA ARG A 580 12.95 -18.61 -32.96
C ARG A 580 12.47 -20.04 -32.78
N HIS A 581 11.89 -20.38 -31.64
CA HIS A 581 11.38 -21.73 -31.36
C HIS A 581 9.86 -21.80 -31.26
N LEU A 582 9.17 -20.70 -31.58
CA LEU A 582 7.72 -20.62 -31.53
C LEU A 582 7.10 -21.56 -32.56
N ARG A 583 6.31 -22.52 -32.07
CA ARG A 583 5.58 -23.52 -32.85
C ARG A 583 4.08 -23.26 -32.85
N LEU A 584 3.53 -22.83 -31.72
CA LEU A 584 2.12 -22.54 -31.54
C LEU A 584 1.93 -21.07 -31.18
N LEU A 585 1.06 -20.39 -31.91
CA LEU A 585 0.60 -19.05 -31.56
C LEU A 585 -0.92 -19.03 -31.52
N SER A 586 -1.45 -18.62 -30.38
CA SER A 586 -2.88 -18.50 -30.14
C SER A 586 -3.24 -17.06 -29.84
N LEU A 587 -4.16 -16.51 -30.63
CA LEU A 587 -4.62 -15.13 -30.56
C LEU A 587 -6.12 -15.11 -30.29
N HIS A 588 -6.49 -14.71 -29.08
CA HIS A 588 -7.87 -14.50 -28.67
C HIS A 588 -8.13 -13.00 -28.54
N GLY A 589 -9.09 -12.46 -29.27
CA GLY A 589 -9.41 -11.02 -29.16
C GLY A 589 -10.13 -10.46 -30.37
N THR A 590 -10.07 -9.15 -30.54
CA THR A 590 -10.75 -8.44 -31.64
C THR A 590 -9.74 -7.94 -32.66
N LEU A 591 -9.36 -8.79 -33.60
CA LEU A 591 -8.45 -8.52 -34.71
C LEU A 591 -9.21 -8.15 -35.98
N GLN A 592 -8.85 -7.02 -36.60
CA GLN A 592 -9.37 -6.65 -37.92
C GLN A 592 -8.48 -7.15 -39.06
N ARG A 593 -7.18 -7.37 -38.80
CA ARG A 593 -6.18 -7.77 -39.79
C ARG A 593 -5.19 -8.74 -39.17
N ILE A 594 -4.72 -9.70 -39.97
CA ILE A 594 -3.61 -10.55 -39.59
C ILE A 594 -2.31 -9.77 -39.76
N PRO A 595 -1.48 -9.62 -38.70
CA PRO A 595 -0.26 -8.83 -38.76
C PRO A 595 0.77 -9.43 -39.73
N SER A 596 1.47 -8.55 -40.45
CA SER A 596 2.50 -8.92 -41.43
C SER A 596 3.78 -9.44 -40.77
N GLU A 597 3.94 -9.12 -39.49
CA GLU A 597 5.01 -9.46 -38.56
C GLU A 597 5.03 -10.96 -38.25
N LEU A 598 3.90 -11.66 -38.41
CA LEU A 598 3.88 -13.14 -38.38
C LEU A 598 4.79 -13.75 -39.45
N GLY A 599 5.05 -13.01 -40.53
CA GLY A 599 6.05 -13.38 -41.53
C GLY A 599 7.47 -13.54 -40.98
N GLU A 600 7.79 -12.95 -39.82
CA GLU A 600 9.10 -13.10 -39.15
C GLU A 600 9.29 -14.49 -38.52
N VAL A 601 8.20 -15.10 -38.05
CA VAL A 601 8.19 -16.45 -37.41
C VAL A 601 7.68 -17.54 -38.36
N ALA A 602 7.51 -17.22 -39.64
CA ALA A 602 6.93 -18.11 -40.64
C ALA A 602 7.66 -19.44 -40.83
N GLY A 603 8.98 -19.48 -40.55
CA GLY A 603 9.79 -20.69 -40.71
C GLY A 603 9.65 -21.69 -39.56
N THR A 604 9.12 -21.28 -38.42
CA THR A 604 9.09 -22.10 -37.19
C THR A 604 7.66 -22.43 -36.75
N LEU A 605 6.70 -21.56 -37.09
CA LEU A 605 5.30 -21.70 -36.72
C LEU A 605 4.64 -22.89 -37.42
N VAL A 606 4.05 -23.78 -36.63
CA VAL A 606 3.40 -25.03 -37.06
C VAL A 606 1.89 -24.94 -36.90
N HIS A 607 1.44 -24.35 -35.80
CA HIS A 607 0.04 -24.19 -35.43
C HIS A 607 -0.29 -22.71 -35.20
N LEU A 608 -1.35 -22.22 -35.84
CA LEU A 608 -1.86 -20.87 -35.66
C LEU A 608 -3.35 -20.94 -35.33
N GLU A 609 -3.71 -20.39 -34.19
CA GLU A 609 -5.06 -20.34 -33.67
C GLU A 609 -5.49 -18.87 -33.52
N ILE A 610 -6.61 -18.51 -34.14
CA ILE A 610 -7.18 -17.17 -34.05
C ILE A 610 -8.66 -17.28 -33.69
N HIS A 611 -8.99 -16.84 -32.48
CA HIS A 611 -10.34 -16.73 -31.95
C HIS A 611 -10.74 -15.26 -31.93
N ASN A 612 -11.60 -14.85 -32.86
CA ASN A 612 -11.83 -13.43 -33.13
C ASN A 612 -13.09 -12.84 -32.51
N GLU A 613 -13.70 -13.48 -31.50
CA GLU A 613 -14.84 -12.95 -30.71
C GLU A 613 -15.97 -12.28 -31.53
N GLY A 614 -16.20 -12.74 -32.77
CA GLY A 614 -17.19 -12.17 -33.68
C GLY A 614 -16.79 -10.87 -34.37
N ALA A 615 -15.53 -10.43 -34.34
CA ALA A 615 -15.04 -9.32 -35.16
C ALA A 615 -14.76 -9.77 -36.60
N ARG A 616 -15.00 -8.88 -37.58
CA ARG A 616 -14.74 -9.18 -38.99
C ARG A 616 -13.25 -9.08 -39.33
N LEU A 617 -12.66 -10.18 -39.76
CA LEU A 617 -11.29 -10.22 -40.25
C LEU A 617 -11.23 -9.80 -41.73
N LEU A 618 -10.67 -8.62 -42.02
CA LEU A 618 -10.71 -7.98 -43.35
C LEU A 618 -9.50 -8.32 -44.23
N VAL A 619 -8.31 -8.49 -43.62
CA VAL A 619 -7.05 -8.66 -44.36
C VAL A 619 -6.31 -9.89 -43.87
N LEU A 620 -6.21 -10.91 -44.73
CA LEU A 620 -5.51 -12.18 -44.46
C LEU A 620 -4.22 -12.35 -45.28
N THR A 621 -3.70 -11.29 -45.90
CA THR A 621 -2.48 -11.36 -46.73
C THR A 621 -1.24 -11.80 -45.94
N GLY A 622 -1.21 -11.56 -44.62
CA GLY A 622 -0.15 -12.04 -43.73
C GLY A 622 0.05 -13.55 -43.73
N LEU A 623 -1.03 -14.33 -43.91
CA LEU A 623 -0.96 -15.80 -43.97
C LEU A 623 -0.12 -16.30 -45.15
N ARG A 624 0.00 -15.51 -46.23
CA ARG A 624 0.74 -15.93 -47.43
C ARG A 624 2.21 -16.26 -47.16
N ARG A 625 2.79 -15.67 -46.11
CA ARG A 625 4.18 -15.89 -45.73
C ARG A 625 4.38 -17.17 -44.92
N LEU A 626 3.32 -17.73 -44.33
CA LEU A 626 3.35 -18.86 -43.39
C LEU A 626 3.32 -20.22 -44.10
N ALA A 627 4.17 -20.45 -45.11
CA ALA A 627 4.11 -21.66 -45.93
C ALA A 627 4.36 -22.98 -45.17
N GLY A 628 4.98 -22.92 -43.98
CA GLY A 628 5.29 -24.06 -43.12
C GLY A 628 4.15 -24.51 -42.20
N LEU A 629 3.03 -23.78 -42.15
CA LEU A 629 1.93 -24.04 -41.23
C LEU A 629 1.26 -25.40 -41.54
N THR A 630 1.06 -26.23 -40.52
CA THR A 630 0.36 -27.52 -40.65
C THR A 630 -1.06 -27.48 -40.14
N GLU A 631 -1.35 -26.62 -39.16
CA GLU A 631 -2.65 -26.51 -38.52
C GLU A 631 -3.07 -25.05 -38.43
N LEU A 632 -4.24 -24.73 -38.98
CA LEU A 632 -4.81 -23.38 -38.98
C LEU A 632 -6.21 -23.42 -38.41
N GLU A 633 -6.45 -22.63 -37.37
CA GLU A 633 -7.77 -22.45 -36.76
C GLU A 633 -8.15 -20.97 -36.82
N LEU A 634 -9.24 -20.66 -37.52
CA LEU A 634 -9.81 -19.31 -37.60
C LEU A 634 -11.28 -19.37 -37.15
N GLN A 635 -11.53 -19.22 -35.86
CA GLN A 635 -12.88 -19.29 -35.29
C GLN A 635 -13.43 -17.90 -35.00
N GLY A 636 -14.74 -17.71 -35.17
CA GLY A 636 -15.41 -16.45 -34.82
C GLY A 636 -14.96 -15.24 -35.64
N CYS A 637 -14.40 -15.43 -36.84
CA CYS A 637 -13.80 -14.38 -37.67
C CYS A 637 -14.77 -13.67 -38.63
N GLN A 638 -16.07 -14.02 -38.59
CA GLN A 638 -17.10 -13.56 -39.54
C GLN A 638 -16.70 -13.69 -41.01
N LEU A 639 -15.97 -14.76 -41.37
CA LEU A 639 -15.58 -15.00 -42.76
C LEU A 639 -16.82 -15.36 -43.58
N GLU A 640 -17.10 -14.60 -44.65
CA GLU A 640 -18.21 -14.87 -45.58
C GLU A 640 -17.81 -15.86 -46.70
N ARG A 641 -16.51 -15.89 -47.04
CA ARG A 641 -15.89 -16.67 -48.11
C ARG A 641 -14.52 -17.19 -47.68
N LEU A 642 -13.99 -18.19 -48.40
CA LEU A 642 -12.69 -18.78 -48.11
C LEU A 642 -11.55 -17.82 -48.52
N PRO A 643 -10.60 -17.51 -47.64
CA PRO A 643 -9.53 -16.59 -47.97
C PRO A 643 -8.61 -17.13 -49.07
N SER A 644 -8.34 -16.32 -50.09
CA SER A 644 -7.35 -16.67 -51.13
C SER A 644 -5.92 -16.83 -50.60
N ALA A 645 -5.64 -16.39 -49.38
CA ALA A 645 -4.36 -16.63 -48.72
C ALA A 645 -4.14 -18.09 -48.30
N LEU A 646 -5.18 -18.91 -48.24
CA LEU A 646 -5.07 -20.35 -47.95
C LEU A 646 -4.35 -21.12 -49.07
N LEU A 647 -4.41 -20.62 -50.31
CA LEU A 647 -3.76 -21.22 -51.48
C LEU A 647 -2.23 -21.38 -51.32
N SER A 648 -1.59 -20.52 -50.53
CA SER A 648 -0.13 -20.55 -50.30
C SER A 648 0.32 -21.53 -49.22
N LEU A 649 -0.60 -22.09 -48.41
CA LEU A 649 -0.27 -22.92 -47.24
C LEU A 649 -0.06 -24.39 -47.60
N THR A 650 0.92 -24.69 -48.47
CA THR A 650 1.09 -26.05 -49.05
C THR A 650 1.34 -27.18 -48.04
N ALA A 651 1.78 -26.86 -46.82
CA ALA A 651 2.04 -27.85 -45.76
C ALA A 651 0.81 -28.20 -44.89
N LEU A 652 -0.33 -27.54 -45.11
CA LEU A 652 -1.52 -27.64 -44.25
C LEU A 652 -2.08 -29.07 -44.21
N ARG A 653 -2.38 -29.54 -43.00
CA ARG A 653 -2.96 -30.84 -42.66
C ARG A 653 -4.35 -30.70 -42.05
N SER A 654 -4.53 -29.74 -41.14
CA SER A 654 -5.80 -29.42 -40.52
C SER A 654 -6.19 -27.97 -40.81
N LEU A 655 -7.42 -27.78 -41.27
CA LEU A 655 -8.04 -26.47 -41.45
C LEU A 655 -9.35 -26.42 -40.69
N ASP A 656 -9.41 -25.55 -39.69
CA ASP A 656 -10.60 -25.29 -38.88
C ASP A 656 -11.10 -23.87 -39.13
N LEU A 657 -12.32 -23.77 -39.64
CA LEU A 657 -13.04 -22.52 -39.90
C LEU A 657 -14.43 -22.54 -39.26
N GLN A 658 -14.58 -23.22 -38.12
CA GLN A 658 -15.83 -23.28 -37.37
C GLN A 658 -16.29 -21.89 -36.89
N HIS A 659 -17.59 -21.75 -36.61
CA HIS A 659 -18.19 -20.52 -36.08
C HIS A 659 -17.93 -19.26 -36.93
N ASN A 660 -17.98 -19.38 -38.25
CA ASN A 660 -17.89 -18.27 -39.20
C ASN A 660 -19.25 -17.97 -39.85
N SER A 661 -19.25 -17.22 -40.95
CA SER A 661 -20.47 -16.88 -41.71
C SER A 661 -20.34 -17.29 -43.17
N LEU A 662 -19.65 -18.40 -43.43
CA LEU A 662 -19.38 -18.89 -44.79
C LEU A 662 -20.70 -19.28 -45.45
N ARG A 663 -21.00 -18.70 -46.62
CA ARG A 663 -22.23 -19.00 -47.39
C ARG A 663 -22.00 -19.97 -48.54
N THR A 664 -20.85 -19.84 -49.20
CA THR A 664 -20.49 -20.57 -50.42
C THR A 664 -19.08 -21.11 -50.31
N LEU A 665 -18.84 -22.29 -50.88
CA LEU A 665 -17.53 -22.93 -50.91
C LEU A 665 -16.92 -23.01 -52.32
N GLU A 666 -17.35 -22.18 -53.28
CA GLU A 666 -16.88 -22.24 -54.68
C GLU A 666 -15.35 -22.17 -54.83
N GLU A 667 -14.70 -21.45 -53.90
CA GLU A 667 -13.25 -21.28 -53.82
C GLU A 667 -12.50 -22.55 -53.37
N LEU A 668 -13.19 -23.66 -53.06
CA LEU A 668 -12.61 -24.99 -52.79
C LEU A 668 -11.69 -25.48 -53.91
N LEU A 669 -11.95 -25.09 -55.17
CA LEU A 669 -11.07 -25.41 -56.29
C LEU A 669 -9.64 -24.92 -56.06
N GLY A 670 -9.48 -23.79 -55.35
CA GLY A 670 -8.18 -23.25 -54.96
C GLY A 670 -7.42 -24.12 -53.96
N LEU A 671 -8.11 -24.96 -53.17
CA LEU A 671 -7.49 -25.87 -52.21
C LEU A 671 -6.91 -27.14 -52.87
N GLN A 672 -7.02 -27.30 -54.19
CA GLN A 672 -6.44 -28.44 -54.93
C GLN A 672 -4.94 -28.64 -54.68
N HIS A 673 -4.22 -27.56 -54.34
CA HIS A 673 -2.79 -27.58 -54.10
C HIS A 673 -2.44 -28.14 -52.70
N LEU A 674 -3.40 -28.23 -51.78
CA LEU A 674 -3.24 -28.72 -50.41
C LEU A 674 -3.30 -30.25 -50.35
N ARG A 675 -2.31 -30.92 -50.96
CA ARG A 675 -2.27 -32.39 -51.07
C ARG A 675 -2.16 -33.13 -49.73
N ARG A 676 -1.84 -32.42 -48.64
CA ARG A 676 -1.65 -32.96 -47.29
C ARG A 676 -2.84 -32.73 -46.37
N LEU A 677 -3.88 -32.05 -46.84
CA LEU A 677 -5.06 -31.73 -46.03
C LEU A 677 -5.84 -33.01 -45.71
N SER A 678 -5.85 -33.39 -44.44
CA SER A 678 -6.53 -34.57 -43.91
C SER A 678 -7.76 -34.23 -43.09
N CYS A 679 -7.82 -33.03 -42.50
CA CYS A 679 -8.93 -32.57 -41.66
C CYS A 679 -9.46 -31.22 -42.15
N LEU A 680 -10.76 -31.14 -42.43
CA LEU A 680 -11.46 -29.91 -42.79
C LEU A 680 -12.70 -29.77 -41.93
N ARG A 681 -12.70 -28.76 -41.06
CA ARG A 681 -13.82 -28.43 -40.17
C ARG A 681 -14.46 -27.11 -40.58
N LEU A 682 -15.76 -27.16 -40.84
CA LEU A 682 -16.60 -26.07 -41.33
C LEU A 682 -17.93 -25.98 -40.57
N ALA A 683 -18.00 -26.56 -39.37
CA ALA A 683 -19.23 -26.54 -38.57
C ALA A 683 -19.67 -25.13 -38.16
N HIS A 684 -20.95 -24.97 -37.85
CA HIS A 684 -21.55 -23.69 -37.44
C HIS A 684 -21.27 -22.54 -38.42
N ASN A 685 -21.58 -22.77 -39.70
CA ASN A 685 -21.53 -21.79 -40.78
C ASN A 685 -22.93 -21.64 -41.41
N ARG A 686 -23.03 -21.01 -42.60
CA ARG A 686 -24.29 -20.82 -43.33
C ARG A 686 -24.20 -21.39 -44.75
N ILE A 687 -23.53 -22.53 -44.90
CA ILE A 687 -23.23 -23.11 -46.21
C ILE A 687 -24.52 -23.71 -46.79
N LEU A 688 -24.92 -23.26 -47.98
CA LEU A 688 -26.15 -23.68 -48.65
C LEU A 688 -25.99 -24.97 -49.47
N ALA A 689 -24.83 -25.14 -50.11
CA ALA A 689 -24.51 -26.31 -50.92
C ALA A 689 -23.00 -26.54 -50.97
N VAL A 690 -22.60 -27.81 -51.05
CA VAL A 690 -21.21 -28.20 -51.30
C VAL A 690 -21.00 -28.28 -52.82
N PRO A 691 -19.99 -27.60 -53.39
CA PRO A 691 -19.72 -27.64 -54.82
C PRO A 691 -19.07 -28.97 -55.25
N THR A 692 -19.18 -29.29 -56.53
CA THR A 692 -18.55 -30.50 -57.12
C THR A 692 -17.02 -30.51 -56.99
N SER A 693 -16.39 -29.34 -56.77
CA SER A 693 -14.95 -29.20 -56.55
C SER A 693 -14.45 -29.82 -55.24
N VAL A 694 -15.33 -30.21 -54.31
CA VAL A 694 -14.93 -30.90 -53.06
C VAL A 694 -14.19 -32.21 -53.32
N GLY A 695 -14.52 -32.92 -54.42
CA GLY A 695 -13.90 -34.20 -54.79
C GLY A 695 -12.40 -34.10 -55.14
N VAL A 696 -11.87 -32.88 -55.28
CA VAL A 696 -10.43 -32.67 -55.51
C VAL A 696 -9.60 -32.97 -54.25
N LEU A 697 -10.20 -32.90 -53.06
CA LEU A 697 -9.56 -33.13 -51.76
C LEU A 697 -9.40 -34.63 -51.42
N ARG A 698 -8.68 -35.38 -52.27
CA ARG A 698 -8.56 -36.85 -52.18
C ARG A 698 -7.84 -37.39 -50.93
N ALA A 699 -7.11 -36.53 -50.22
CA ALA A 699 -6.36 -36.90 -49.01
C ALA A 699 -7.17 -36.74 -47.71
N LEU A 700 -8.41 -36.23 -47.80
CA LEU A 700 -9.22 -35.90 -46.65
C LEU A 700 -9.70 -37.16 -45.91
N GLU A 701 -9.53 -37.17 -44.59
CA GLU A 701 -9.95 -38.23 -43.67
C GLU A 701 -11.13 -37.78 -42.80
N LEU A 702 -11.21 -36.49 -42.47
CA LEU A 702 -12.30 -35.88 -41.69
C LEU A 702 -12.87 -34.69 -42.44
N LEU A 703 -14.19 -34.74 -42.68
CA LEU A 703 -14.98 -33.62 -43.17
C LEU A 703 -16.11 -33.33 -42.19
N ASP A 704 -16.08 -32.15 -41.59
CA ASP A 704 -17.11 -31.68 -40.67
C ASP A 704 -17.85 -30.47 -41.27
N LEU A 705 -19.14 -30.67 -41.51
CA LEU A 705 -20.09 -29.73 -42.07
C LEU A 705 -21.34 -29.61 -41.17
N ALA A 706 -21.21 -29.93 -39.88
CA ALA A 706 -22.32 -29.86 -38.93
C ALA A 706 -22.89 -28.44 -38.77
N HIS A 707 -24.18 -28.31 -38.47
CA HIS A 707 -24.88 -27.05 -38.26
C HIS A 707 -24.67 -26.04 -39.42
N ASN A 708 -25.02 -26.46 -40.63
CA ASN A 708 -25.07 -25.63 -41.84
C ASN A 708 -26.50 -25.68 -42.43
N GLU A 709 -26.70 -25.12 -43.63
CA GLU A 709 -28.01 -25.05 -44.30
C GLU A 709 -28.05 -25.95 -45.56
N LEU A 710 -27.32 -27.07 -45.53
CA LEU A 710 -27.16 -27.96 -46.69
C LEU A 710 -28.47 -28.70 -47.02
N ARG A 711 -28.93 -28.60 -48.27
CA ARG A 711 -30.12 -29.34 -48.76
C ARG A 711 -29.80 -30.65 -49.48
N SER A 712 -28.64 -30.73 -50.11
CA SER A 712 -28.21 -31.91 -50.90
C SER A 712 -26.69 -32.03 -50.91
N LEU A 713 -26.17 -33.24 -51.09
CA LEU A 713 -24.74 -33.52 -51.23
C LEU A 713 -24.38 -33.83 -52.69
N PRO A 714 -23.29 -33.26 -53.24
CA PRO A 714 -22.87 -33.56 -54.60
C PRO A 714 -22.27 -34.97 -54.70
N PRO A 715 -22.50 -35.71 -55.81
CA PRO A 715 -21.87 -37.03 -56.02
C PRO A 715 -20.34 -37.00 -55.93
N ALA A 716 -19.73 -35.86 -56.26
CA ALA A 716 -18.30 -35.65 -56.19
C ALA A 716 -17.72 -35.79 -54.76
N LEU A 717 -18.50 -35.58 -53.70
CA LEU A 717 -18.06 -35.76 -52.31
C LEU A 717 -17.65 -37.22 -52.04
N PHE A 718 -18.34 -38.17 -52.67
CA PHE A 718 -18.11 -39.61 -52.48
C PHE A 718 -16.94 -40.17 -53.30
N THR A 719 -16.25 -39.31 -54.06
CA THR A 719 -14.98 -39.68 -54.72
C THR A 719 -13.78 -39.64 -53.76
N ILE A 720 -13.98 -39.17 -52.52
CA ILE A 720 -12.96 -39.07 -51.47
C ILE A 720 -12.85 -40.39 -50.71
N HIS A 721 -12.25 -41.41 -51.31
CA HIS A 721 -12.21 -42.77 -50.76
C HIS A 721 -11.45 -42.92 -49.42
N ARG A 722 -10.69 -41.90 -48.99
CA ARG A 722 -9.95 -41.89 -47.71
C ARG A 722 -10.76 -41.34 -46.53
N LEU A 723 -11.99 -40.87 -46.77
CA LEU A 723 -12.82 -40.28 -45.74
C LEU A 723 -13.20 -41.33 -44.70
N ARG A 724 -12.88 -41.04 -43.44
CA ARG A 724 -13.17 -41.86 -42.26
C ARG A 724 -14.29 -41.28 -41.42
N ARG A 725 -14.38 -39.95 -41.34
CA ARG A 725 -15.36 -39.24 -40.51
C ARG A 725 -16.09 -38.21 -41.38
N LEU A 726 -17.40 -38.34 -41.47
CA LEU A 726 -18.27 -37.40 -42.16
C LEU A 726 -19.35 -36.92 -41.18
N LEU A 727 -19.24 -35.66 -40.77
CA LEU A 727 -20.18 -35.04 -39.83
C LEU A 727 -21.06 -34.05 -40.58
N LEU A 728 -22.37 -34.31 -40.57
CA LEU A 728 -23.41 -33.58 -41.29
C LEU A 728 -24.61 -33.26 -40.39
N ALA A 729 -24.42 -33.30 -39.07
CA ALA A 729 -25.46 -33.03 -38.09
C ALA A 729 -26.10 -31.64 -38.30
N GLY A 730 -27.40 -31.48 -38.00
CA GLY A 730 -28.08 -30.19 -37.99
C GLY A 730 -28.12 -29.46 -39.34
N ASN A 731 -28.33 -30.20 -40.44
CA ASN A 731 -28.50 -29.65 -41.79
C ASN A 731 -29.96 -29.82 -42.26
N LEU A 732 -30.22 -29.59 -43.55
CA LEU A 732 -31.55 -29.67 -44.18
C LEU A 732 -31.62 -30.79 -45.24
N LEU A 733 -30.85 -31.87 -45.05
CA LEU A 733 -30.77 -32.97 -46.03
C LEU A 733 -32.07 -33.78 -46.06
N GLU A 734 -32.68 -33.90 -47.24
CA GLU A 734 -33.90 -34.70 -47.48
C GLU A 734 -33.56 -36.15 -47.86
N GLU A 735 -32.49 -36.34 -48.64
CA GLU A 735 -32.04 -37.67 -49.08
C GLU A 735 -30.52 -37.80 -48.99
N LEU A 736 -30.06 -39.03 -48.72
CA LEU A 736 -28.66 -39.39 -48.80
C LEU A 736 -28.40 -40.14 -50.12
N PRO A 737 -27.52 -39.64 -51.00
CA PRO A 737 -27.26 -40.25 -52.32
C PRO A 737 -26.62 -41.64 -52.20
N ALA A 738 -26.95 -42.54 -53.14
CA ALA A 738 -26.48 -43.93 -53.14
C ALA A 738 -24.95 -44.05 -53.27
N GLU A 739 -24.31 -43.03 -53.85
CA GLU A 739 -22.86 -42.91 -53.98
C GLU A 739 -22.12 -42.90 -52.63
N VAL A 740 -22.80 -42.67 -51.50
CA VAL A 740 -22.24 -42.89 -50.14
C VAL A 740 -21.55 -44.24 -50.00
N GLY A 741 -22.07 -45.27 -50.67
CA GLY A 741 -21.46 -46.60 -50.67
C GLY A 741 -20.05 -46.65 -51.27
N ALA A 742 -19.56 -45.60 -51.93
CA ALA A 742 -18.18 -45.50 -52.40
C ALA A 742 -17.15 -45.21 -51.29
N LEU A 743 -17.61 -44.81 -50.09
CA LEU A 743 -16.77 -44.48 -48.93
C LEU A 743 -16.51 -45.72 -48.07
N THR A 744 -15.75 -46.68 -48.59
CA THR A 744 -15.53 -47.99 -47.92
C THR A 744 -14.74 -47.91 -46.59
N LEU A 745 -14.02 -46.81 -46.35
CA LEU A 745 -13.22 -46.58 -45.13
C LEU A 745 -13.94 -45.73 -44.06
N LEU A 746 -15.23 -45.44 -44.26
CA LEU A 746 -16.00 -44.60 -43.35
C LEU A 746 -16.22 -45.31 -42.01
N THR A 747 -15.76 -44.69 -40.92
CA THR A 747 -15.89 -45.18 -39.55
C THR A 747 -16.96 -44.46 -38.75
N GLU A 748 -17.20 -43.18 -39.04
CA GLU A 748 -18.18 -42.36 -38.34
C GLU A 748 -18.98 -41.53 -39.35
N LEU A 749 -20.30 -41.66 -39.27
CA LEU A 749 -21.26 -40.90 -40.06
C LEU A 749 -22.29 -40.29 -39.12
N ASP A 750 -22.30 -38.96 -39.03
CA ASP A 750 -23.31 -38.21 -38.28
C ASP A 750 -24.25 -37.48 -39.23
N LEU A 751 -25.52 -37.88 -39.24
CA LEU A 751 -26.61 -37.30 -40.01
C LEU A 751 -27.74 -36.81 -39.09
N SER A 752 -27.48 -36.62 -37.81
CA SER A 752 -28.50 -36.21 -36.85
C SER A 752 -29.12 -34.85 -37.18
N GLY A 753 -30.38 -34.60 -36.81
CA GLY A 753 -31.03 -33.30 -37.00
C GLY A 753 -31.15 -32.89 -38.48
N ASN A 754 -31.42 -33.85 -39.37
CA ASN A 754 -31.72 -33.62 -40.79
C ASN A 754 -33.21 -33.96 -41.08
N ARG A 755 -33.59 -34.08 -42.35
CA ARG A 755 -34.95 -34.39 -42.80
C ARG A 755 -35.00 -35.69 -43.62
N LEU A 756 -34.14 -36.65 -43.28
CA LEU A 756 -34.03 -37.90 -44.03
C LEU A 756 -35.25 -38.80 -43.81
N GLU A 757 -35.88 -39.25 -44.90
CA GLU A 757 -37.00 -40.23 -44.85
C GLU A 757 -36.53 -41.69 -44.96
N ARG A 758 -35.46 -41.93 -45.73
CA ARG A 758 -34.90 -43.27 -45.98
C ARG A 758 -33.38 -43.18 -46.15
N LEU A 759 -32.71 -44.33 -45.98
CA LEU A 759 -31.28 -44.49 -46.24
C LEU A 759 -31.05 -45.40 -47.46
N PRO A 760 -30.05 -45.12 -48.30
CA PRO A 760 -29.75 -45.93 -49.48
C PRO A 760 -29.17 -47.29 -49.08
N GLU A 761 -29.59 -48.36 -49.74
CA GLU A 761 -29.07 -49.73 -49.49
C GLU A 761 -27.55 -49.84 -49.69
N ALA A 762 -27.00 -49.01 -50.58
CA ALA A 762 -25.57 -48.94 -50.86
C ALA A 762 -24.71 -48.54 -49.65
N LEU A 763 -25.26 -47.77 -48.69
CA LEU A 763 -24.57 -47.44 -47.44
C LEU A 763 -24.22 -48.72 -46.67
N PHE A 764 -25.21 -49.60 -46.50
CA PHE A 764 -25.06 -50.83 -45.73
C PHE A 764 -24.25 -51.89 -46.48
N ALA A 765 -24.42 -52.01 -47.81
CA ALA A 765 -23.72 -53.00 -48.61
C ALA A 765 -22.19 -52.80 -48.62
N ASN A 766 -21.72 -51.54 -48.64
CA ASN A 766 -20.33 -51.22 -48.92
C ASN A 766 -19.54 -50.59 -47.75
N CYS A 767 -20.17 -49.87 -46.82
CA CYS A 767 -19.47 -49.16 -45.73
C CYS A 767 -19.21 -50.06 -44.51
N LYS A 768 -18.46 -51.16 -44.69
CA LYS A 768 -18.30 -52.21 -43.67
C LYS A 768 -17.50 -51.80 -42.42
N GLU A 769 -16.69 -50.75 -42.52
CA GLU A 769 -15.85 -50.23 -41.43
C GLU A 769 -16.62 -49.27 -40.48
N LEU A 770 -17.91 -49.04 -40.71
CA LEU A 770 -18.71 -48.10 -39.94
C LEU A 770 -18.85 -48.56 -38.49
N ARG A 771 -18.44 -47.70 -37.56
CA ARG A 771 -18.51 -47.92 -36.10
C ARG A 771 -19.59 -47.08 -35.45
N ILE A 772 -19.71 -45.83 -35.87
CA ILE A 772 -20.67 -44.87 -35.31
C ILE A 772 -21.58 -44.39 -36.43
N LEU A 773 -22.89 -44.61 -36.27
CA LEU A 773 -23.93 -44.09 -37.14
C LEU A 773 -24.93 -43.32 -36.30
N ASN A 774 -24.98 -42.00 -36.48
CA ASN A 774 -25.93 -41.13 -35.80
C ASN A 774 -26.99 -40.64 -36.79
N LEU A 775 -28.24 -41.01 -36.54
CA LEU A 775 -29.43 -40.70 -37.33
C LEU A 775 -30.51 -40.01 -36.49
N ALA A 776 -30.17 -39.56 -35.28
CA ALA A 776 -31.15 -38.98 -34.36
C ALA A 776 -31.88 -37.77 -34.97
N ASN A 777 -33.13 -37.53 -34.59
CA ASN A 777 -33.93 -36.39 -35.04
C ASN A 777 -34.02 -36.28 -36.58
N ASN A 778 -34.48 -37.34 -37.23
CA ASN A 778 -34.79 -37.38 -38.67
C ASN A 778 -36.25 -37.81 -38.87
N SER A 779 -36.66 -38.14 -40.10
CA SER A 779 -38.02 -38.59 -40.43
C SER A 779 -38.03 -40.02 -40.97
N ILE A 780 -37.11 -40.88 -40.48
CA ILE A 780 -36.93 -42.23 -41.00
C ILE A 780 -38.11 -43.11 -40.57
N GLY A 781 -38.82 -43.69 -41.56
CA GLY A 781 -39.97 -44.56 -41.31
C GLY A 781 -39.63 -46.04 -41.11
N SER A 782 -38.56 -46.53 -41.75
CA SER A 782 -38.10 -47.91 -41.64
C SER A 782 -36.60 -48.01 -41.86
N LEU A 783 -35.91 -48.91 -41.13
CA LEU A 783 -34.51 -49.23 -41.37
C LEU A 783 -34.39 -50.42 -42.33
N ASN A 784 -33.46 -50.35 -43.29
CA ASN A 784 -33.27 -51.43 -44.26
C ASN A 784 -32.65 -52.68 -43.60
N THR A 785 -33.05 -53.87 -44.05
CA THR A 785 -32.54 -55.17 -43.58
C THR A 785 -31.02 -55.33 -43.77
N GLY A 786 -30.43 -54.57 -44.69
CA GLY A 786 -28.99 -54.52 -44.94
C GLY A 786 -28.15 -54.06 -43.73
N LEU A 787 -28.75 -53.41 -42.73
CA LEU A 787 -28.05 -52.91 -41.53
C LEU A 787 -27.30 -54.02 -40.77
N GLY A 788 -27.82 -55.26 -40.78
CA GLY A 788 -27.18 -56.42 -40.17
C GLY A 788 -25.81 -56.81 -40.76
N SER A 789 -25.45 -56.24 -41.91
CA SER A 789 -24.13 -56.45 -42.53
C SER A 789 -22.99 -55.64 -41.89
N LEU A 790 -23.32 -54.59 -41.10
CA LEU A 790 -22.35 -53.71 -40.43
C LEU A 790 -21.80 -54.33 -39.14
N ARG A 791 -20.90 -55.31 -39.26
CA ARG A 791 -20.36 -56.08 -38.13
C ARG A 791 -19.55 -55.25 -37.12
N HIS A 792 -18.98 -54.13 -37.57
CA HIS A 792 -18.14 -53.22 -36.76
C HIS A 792 -18.91 -52.08 -36.08
N LEU A 793 -20.23 -51.99 -36.31
CA LEU A 793 -21.06 -50.93 -35.74
C LEU A 793 -21.14 -51.09 -34.22
N SER A 794 -20.67 -50.10 -33.48
CA SER A 794 -20.67 -50.08 -32.01
C SER A 794 -21.68 -49.10 -31.43
N LYS A 795 -21.98 -48.01 -32.15
CA LYS A 795 -22.97 -47.01 -31.74
C LYS A 795 -23.93 -46.70 -32.88
N LEU A 796 -25.21 -46.88 -32.62
CA LEU A 796 -26.31 -46.54 -33.53
C LEU A 796 -27.30 -45.67 -32.78
N ASP A 797 -27.43 -44.41 -33.19
CA ASP A 797 -28.43 -43.51 -32.63
C ASP A 797 -29.55 -43.25 -33.63
N ILE A 798 -30.77 -43.59 -33.25
CA ILE A 798 -31.99 -43.50 -34.08
C ILE A 798 -33.14 -42.82 -33.33
N GLN A 799 -32.86 -42.15 -32.20
CA GLN A 799 -33.87 -41.45 -31.41
C GLN A 799 -34.54 -40.32 -32.20
N GLY A 800 -35.83 -40.05 -31.96
CA GLY A 800 -36.54 -38.95 -32.63
C GLY A 800 -36.76 -39.19 -34.12
N ASN A 801 -37.04 -40.43 -34.52
CA ASN A 801 -37.47 -40.81 -35.86
C ASN A 801 -38.91 -41.36 -35.84
N ASN A 802 -39.49 -41.61 -37.01
CA ASN A 802 -40.84 -42.14 -37.16
C ASN A 802 -40.85 -43.67 -37.36
N LEU A 803 -40.02 -44.40 -36.60
CA LEU A 803 -39.84 -45.85 -36.76
C LEU A 803 -41.00 -46.62 -36.10
N GLU A 804 -41.72 -47.41 -36.87
CA GLU A 804 -42.77 -48.30 -36.34
C GLU A 804 -42.21 -49.60 -35.76
N GLU A 805 -41.18 -50.16 -36.40
CA GLU A 805 -40.54 -51.41 -36.01
C GLU A 805 -39.02 -51.39 -36.25
N LEU A 806 -38.29 -52.23 -35.52
CA LEU A 806 -36.85 -52.44 -35.72
C LEU A 806 -36.58 -53.76 -36.43
N PRO A 807 -35.67 -53.79 -37.42
CA PRO A 807 -35.32 -55.01 -38.15
C PRO A 807 -34.63 -56.03 -37.22
N VAL A 808 -35.04 -57.29 -37.30
CA VAL A 808 -34.41 -58.39 -36.53
C VAL A 808 -32.94 -58.59 -36.89
N GLU A 809 -32.53 -58.13 -38.07
CA GLU A 809 -31.16 -58.14 -38.55
C GLU A 809 -30.19 -57.30 -37.69
N LEU A 810 -30.71 -56.42 -36.81
CA LEU A 810 -29.91 -55.73 -35.77
C LEU A 810 -29.15 -56.71 -34.88
N GLY A 811 -29.70 -57.90 -34.62
CA GLY A 811 -29.03 -58.95 -33.86
C GLY A 811 -27.79 -59.53 -34.55
N SER A 812 -27.61 -59.28 -35.86
CA SER A 812 -26.43 -59.70 -36.62
C SER A 812 -25.26 -58.71 -36.49
N CYS A 813 -25.49 -57.52 -35.93
CA CYS A 813 -24.44 -56.52 -35.68
C CYS A 813 -23.62 -56.91 -34.44
N SER A 814 -22.56 -57.70 -34.62
CA SER A 814 -21.75 -58.23 -33.52
C SER A 814 -21.14 -57.17 -32.59
N GLY A 815 -20.87 -55.98 -33.12
CA GLY A 815 -20.27 -54.84 -32.39
C GLY A 815 -21.25 -54.01 -31.57
N LEU A 816 -22.56 -54.12 -31.83
CA LEU A 816 -23.59 -53.28 -31.22
C LEU A 816 -23.99 -53.87 -29.86
N ARG A 817 -23.11 -53.80 -28.87
CA ARG A 817 -23.31 -54.32 -27.51
C ARG A 817 -23.19 -53.20 -26.47
N GLY A 818 -23.65 -53.46 -25.24
CA GLY A 818 -23.44 -52.56 -24.10
C GLY A 818 -24.23 -51.27 -24.15
N GLY A 819 -25.42 -51.27 -24.77
CA GLY A 819 -26.26 -50.07 -24.86
C GLY A 819 -25.84 -49.09 -25.95
N GLY A 820 -25.05 -49.53 -26.93
CA GLY A 820 -24.68 -48.73 -28.11
C GLY A 820 -25.85 -48.40 -29.05
N LEU A 821 -26.99 -49.09 -28.94
CA LEU A 821 -28.23 -48.76 -29.63
C LEU A 821 -29.02 -47.72 -28.80
N LEU A 822 -29.06 -46.48 -29.29
CA LEU A 822 -29.86 -45.41 -28.73
C LEU A 822 -31.17 -45.33 -29.54
N VAL A 823 -32.25 -45.78 -28.92
CA VAL A 823 -33.59 -45.78 -29.50
C VAL A 823 -34.61 -45.50 -28.39
N GLU A 824 -35.81 -45.09 -28.76
CA GLU A 824 -36.93 -44.96 -27.84
C GLU A 824 -37.33 -46.32 -27.25
N THR A 825 -37.72 -46.32 -25.97
CA THR A 825 -37.99 -47.54 -25.20
C THR A 825 -39.13 -48.37 -25.78
N TRP A 826 -40.15 -47.74 -26.38
CA TRP A 826 -41.29 -48.44 -26.96
C TRP A 826 -40.93 -49.20 -28.25
N VAL A 827 -40.10 -48.61 -29.12
CA VAL A 827 -39.63 -49.28 -30.35
C VAL A 827 -38.69 -50.44 -30.01
N LEU A 828 -37.89 -50.32 -28.95
CA LEU A 828 -37.04 -51.41 -28.46
C LEU A 828 -37.83 -52.68 -28.08
N HIS A 829 -39.11 -52.53 -27.69
CA HIS A 829 -39.98 -53.65 -27.36
C HIS A 829 -40.47 -54.43 -28.59
N THR A 830 -40.37 -53.87 -29.81
CA THR A 830 -40.70 -54.58 -31.06
C THR A 830 -39.69 -55.68 -31.39
N LEU A 831 -38.46 -55.59 -30.88
CA LEU A 831 -37.44 -56.62 -31.07
C LEU A 831 -37.73 -57.88 -30.25
N PRO A 832 -37.45 -59.09 -30.79
CA PRO A 832 -37.46 -60.33 -30.04
C PRO A 832 -36.59 -60.27 -28.78
N CYS A 833 -37.02 -60.91 -27.69
CA CYS A 833 -36.34 -60.89 -26.39
C CYS A 833 -34.86 -61.29 -26.46
N HIS A 834 -34.52 -62.34 -27.22
CA HIS A 834 -33.14 -62.82 -27.39
C HIS A 834 -32.20 -61.78 -28.03
N ILE A 835 -32.71 -60.91 -28.90
CA ILE A 835 -31.93 -59.83 -29.53
C ILE A 835 -31.79 -58.66 -28.57
N ARG A 836 -32.86 -58.33 -27.84
CA ARG A 836 -32.85 -57.26 -26.83
C ARG A 836 -31.81 -57.53 -25.74
N ASP A 837 -31.78 -58.75 -25.22
CA ASP A 837 -30.81 -59.16 -24.20
C ASP A 837 -29.38 -59.12 -24.73
N PHE A 838 -29.16 -59.52 -25.99
CA PHE A 838 -27.86 -59.43 -26.66
C PHE A 838 -27.34 -57.98 -26.77
N LEU A 839 -28.20 -57.04 -27.15
CA LEU A 839 -27.86 -55.62 -27.30
C LEU A 839 -27.60 -54.93 -25.95
N GLN A 840 -28.26 -55.40 -24.88
CA GLN A 840 -28.13 -54.86 -23.52
C GLN A 840 -26.98 -55.47 -22.71
N GLN A 841 -26.36 -56.57 -23.17
CA GLN A 841 -25.19 -57.14 -22.51
C GLN A 841 -23.99 -56.18 -22.56
N PRO A 842 -23.32 -55.89 -21.44
CA PRO A 842 -22.11 -55.07 -21.43
C PRO A 842 -21.01 -55.73 -22.26
N SER A 843 -20.36 -54.94 -23.12
CA SER A 843 -19.24 -55.42 -23.93
C SER A 843 -18.03 -55.73 -23.05
N CYS A 844 -17.61 -57.01 -22.97
CA CYS A 844 -16.36 -57.43 -22.29
C CYS A 844 -15.06 -57.02 -23.01
N ALA A 845 -15.07 -56.01 -23.88
CA ALA A 845 -13.90 -55.59 -24.65
C ALA A 845 -13.79 -54.06 -24.72
N SER A 846 -13.12 -53.47 -23.72
CA SER A 846 -12.43 -52.19 -23.84
C SER A 846 -11.36 -52.06 -22.75
N SER A 847 -10.37 -52.94 -22.83
CA SER A 847 -9.05 -52.76 -22.26
C SER A 847 -8.09 -53.03 -23.42
N GLU A 848 -7.34 -52.01 -23.82
CA GLU A 848 -6.27 -52.00 -24.84
C GLU A 848 -6.63 -51.50 -26.26
N ALA A 849 -5.83 -50.50 -26.67
CA ALA A 849 -5.65 -49.88 -28.00
C ALA A 849 -6.65 -48.80 -28.47
N ASP A 850 -6.45 -47.55 -28.04
CA ASP A 850 -5.82 -46.53 -28.89
C ASP A 850 -5.58 -45.22 -28.10
N SER A 851 -4.31 -44.94 -27.82
CA SER A 851 -3.81 -43.68 -27.28
C SER A 851 -3.69 -42.63 -28.39
N ARG A 852 -4.75 -41.86 -28.62
CA ARG A 852 -4.71 -40.54 -29.28
C ARG A 852 -5.70 -39.61 -28.58
N PRO A 853 -5.35 -38.33 -28.33
CA PRO A 853 -6.24 -37.43 -27.61
C PRO A 853 -7.40 -37.04 -28.54
N CYS A 854 -8.55 -37.68 -28.39
CA CYS A 854 -9.82 -37.18 -28.92
C CYS A 854 -10.39 -36.17 -27.91
N SER A 855 -9.98 -34.90 -28.04
CA SER A 855 -10.92 -33.82 -27.78
C SER A 855 -11.97 -33.90 -28.89
N ASP A 856 -13.17 -34.34 -28.54
CA ASP A 856 -14.45 -34.27 -29.26
C ASP A 856 -15.29 -35.49 -28.83
N ILE A 857 -15.56 -35.59 -27.52
CA ILE A 857 -16.68 -36.35 -27.01
C ILE A 857 -17.81 -35.34 -26.87
N PHE A 858 -18.89 -35.54 -27.62
CA PHE A 858 -20.13 -34.79 -27.45
C PHE A 858 -20.57 -34.78 -25.98
N PRO A 859 -20.73 -33.62 -25.33
CA PRO A 859 -21.50 -33.57 -24.10
C PRO A 859 -22.96 -33.91 -24.42
N ALA A 860 -23.52 -34.87 -23.70
CA ALA A 860 -24.95 -35.13 -23.72
C ALA A 860 -25.68 -33.90 -23.16
N PHE A 861 -26.34 -33.13 -24.02
CA PHE A 861 -27.28 -32.11 -23.57
C PHE A 861 -28.63 -32.78 -23.27
N SER A 862 -28.98 -32.87 -21.98
CA SER A 862 -30.32 -33.26 -21.57
C SER A 862 -31.33 -32.16 -21.92
N ALA A 863 -32.49 -32.52 -22.46
CA ALA A 863 -33.55 -31.59 -22.86
C ALA A 863 -34.34 -30.95 -21.67
N ALA A 864 -33.70 -30.71 -20.52
CA ALA A 864 -34.38 -30.24 -19.29
C ALA A 864 -33.81 -28.94 -18.69
N GLN A 865 -33.15 -28.08 -19.48
CA GLN A 865 -32.69 -26.77 -19.00
C GLN A 865 -32.93 -25.65 -20.02
N TRP A 866 -34.18 -25.46 -20.45
CA TRP A 866 -34.65 -24.18 -20.98
C TRP A 866 -36.04 -23.87 -20.41
N SER A 867 -36.05 -23.24 -19.23
CA SER A 867 -37.16 -22.41 -18.77
C SER A 867 -36.60 -21.17 -18.07
N PHE A 868 -36.03 -20.24 -18.83
CA PHE A 868 -35.71 -18.90 -18.31
C PHE A 868 -35.65 -17.84 -19.43
N VAL A 869 -36.78 -17.61 -20.11
CA VAL A 869 -37.17 -16.27 -20.61
C VAL A 869 -38.69 -16.19 -20.57
N SER A 870 -39.24 -15.74 -19.45
CA SER A 870 -40.66 -15.35 -19.30
C SER A 870 -40.80 -14.35 -18.15
N SER A 871 -39.92 -13.35 -18.07
CA SER A 871 -40.04 -12.31 -17.03
C SER A 871 -39.26 -11.03 -17.34
N VAL A 872 -39.27 -10.49 -18.57
CA VAL A 872 -38.89 -9.08 -18.82
C VAL A 872 -39.71 -8.50 -19.98
N GLU A 873 -41.03 -8.64 -19.90
CA GLU A 873 -41.94 -7.83 -20.70
C GLU A 873 -43.18 -7.48 -19.87
N SER A 874 -42.93 -6.84 -18.72
CA SER A 874 -43.94 -6.01 -18.06
C SER A 874 -43.30 -5.03 -17.07
N ARG A 875 -43.37 -3.74 -17.43
CA ARG A 875 -43.34 -2.53 -16.58
C ARG A 875 -41.98 -1.85 -16.32
N ILE A 876 -41.92 -0.65 -16.93
CA ILE A 876 -41.09 0.56 -16.73
C ILE A 876 -39.79 0.59 -17.51
#